data_AF-A0A4V3HI25-F1
#
_entry.id   AF-A0A4V3HI25-F1
#
_cell.length_a   1.000
_cell.length_b   1.000
_cell.length_c   1.000
_cell.angle_alpha   90.00
_cell.angle_beta   90.00
_cell.angle_gamma   90.00
#
_symmetry.space_group_name_H-M   'P 1'
#
loop_
_entity.id
_entity.type
_entity.pdbx_description
1 polymer ?
#
loop_
_entity_poly.entity_id
_entity_poly.type
_entity_poly.pdbx_seq_one_letter_code
_entity_poly.pdbx_strand_id
1 'polypeptide(L)'
;MLRNNKRRIAIGTIFIALTLMMVGFQSKPITGKTESKSSSRKLGLIPDPFELYQSIPPFRSEQSSSDLPGNFEFTNEFPTPSDQGIYKDNVGYTVGYGLISYLEAKKKGIRNLSSVAPTSANGQKILYSPNFIYNQLNSGKDQAVSLLDGLVLAESRGSVSLEQMNESSSSFRTRPKADIVELGRKARLRRIYRIEPHDLTTIKLALTEKRPVLIGYLVYENFRDPKPDTVFEIGTGEILGAQSLVILGFNDKKKAFKVWNSWGTTWGDQGYLWISYDTFPKYTKSVYVADSETENELLTQMKLNNALEALDYGEHNLFPPKEVFASRGDFSDRIRISWSREKRAIGYEVYRKRKIDSKYQLVGLSKQAFFEDFGIQKNTAYNYRVASLDENYLSKASIDSNDGYAVDPTKPAGILPVTNLRATVAPTNDRILLEWDKQPISTTYAIYKWNPMARIYRFLGKTEKTSYIDLKASRNGDSEIYQVIPERNQLIGEASYYVSAHLDPSEVLKPRPKNLTASKGLYAGATILQWEGSPSAVAYHIFRKTDGSWKEIAKTTELQFKDDESYQKESFYAVASEFEGNLFSFPSEPDIGFPSLVAGRSSGIKSPELIVTENHKTSEFSFSWNPIPKVTSYKIYMRKKNDPEWSLVKETSDTNFKLQNLTKNQFYFFAIQSVSKGIGESLFSKPVTSVISDTVVDIKKVKTFGESAIQKFIGPWTAMYWDGKNKVKPVRLTIEAEDIEGNIIMKWNENEIFRGKNIVDSDLLEEKGKWKIKLSPNYDSLSGEFEDKGLVPEKSQLSFIRE
;
A
#
# COMPACT_ATOMS: atom_id res chain seq x y z
N MET A 1 -19.72 -3.26 -65.56
CA MET A 1 -18.89 -4.31 -66.18
C MET A 1 -17.51 -3.72 -66.42
N LEU A 2 -16.35 -4.30 -66.16
CA LEU A 2 -15.86 -5.54 -65.54
C LEU A 2 -14.34 -5.23 -65.46
N ARG A 3 -13.71 -5.22 -64.28
CA ARG A 3 -12.90 -6.33 -63.75
C ARG A 3 -11.43 -6.29 -64.21
N ASN A 4 -10.55 -6.58 -63.25
CA ASN A 4 -9.09 -6.82 -63.32
C ASN A 4 -8.15 -5.62 -63.29
N ASN A 5 -7.65 -5.30 -62.09
CA ASN A 5 -6.20 -5.28 -61.78
C ASN A 5 -5.92 -4.99 -60.29
N LYS A 6 -6.31 -5.92 -59.41
CA LYS A 6 -5.80 -5.99 -58.02
C LYS A 6 -5.47 -7.44 -57.66
N ARG A 7 -4.34 -7.94 -58.15
CA ARG A 7 -3.65 -9.13 -57.63
C ARG A 7 -2.20 -9.09 -58.12
N ARG A 8 -1.36 -8.26 -57.48
CA ARG A 8 0.12 -8.38 -57.50
C ARG A 8 0.86 -7.38 -56.59
N ILE A 9 0.28 -6.94 -55.48
CA ILE A 9 1.03 -6.27 -54.38
C ILE A 9 0.35 -6.65 -53.06
N ALA A 10 0.41 -7.93 -52.67
CA ALA A 10 -0.12 -8.38 -51.37
C ALA A 10 0.52 -9.69 -50.86
N ILE A 11 1.72 -10.05 -51.36
CA ILE A 11 2.41 -11.29 -50.96
C ILE A 11 3.81 -11.01 -50.38
N GLY A 12 4.35 -9.79 -50.51
CA GLY A 12 5.66 -9.42 -49.94
C GLY A 12 5.65 -8.83 -48.52
N THR A 13 4.50 -8.32 -48.03
CA THR A 13 4.41 -7.62 -46.74
C THR A 13 3.83 -8.46 -45.60
N ILE A 14 3.32 -9.66 -45.90
CA ILE A 14 2.74 -10.58 -44.90
C ILE A 14 3.81 -11.54 -44.33
N PHE A 15 4.96 -11.69 -44.98
CA PHE A 15 6.02 -12.61 -44.53
C PHE A 15 7.16 -11.96 -43.73
N ILE A 16 7.17 -10.63 -43.56
CA ILE A 16 8.18 -9.91 -42.74
C ILE A 16 7.58 -9.37 -41.42
N ALA A 17 6.25 -9.38 -41.27
CA ALA A 17 5.57 -9.02 -40.01
C ALA A 17 5.33 -10.22 -39.06
N LEU A 18 5.73 -11.43 -39.44
CA LEU A 18 5.42 -12.68 -38.70
C LEU A 18 6.64 -13.36 -38.05
N THR A 19 7.81 -12.71 -38.02
CA THR A 19 9.05 -13.25 -37.40
C THR A 19 9.67 -12.32 -36.35
N LEU A 20 8.90 -11.43 -35.73
CA LEU A 20 9.37 -10.58 -34.62
C LEU A 20 8.48 -10.60 -33.36
N MET A 21 7.56 -11.57 -33.25
CA MET A 21 6.82 -11.85 -32.01
C MET A 21 7.00 -13.31 -31.60
N MET A 22 8.11 -13.61 -30.92
CA MET A 22 8.23 -14.65 -29.88
C MET A 22 9.69 -14.68 -29.39
N VAL A 23 10.17 -13.58 -28.81
CA VAL A 23 11.14 -13.72 -27.72
C VAL A 23 10.34 -13.47 -26.47
N GLY A 24 9.63 -14.51 -26.00
CA GLY A 24 9.14 -14.49 -24.64
C GLY A 24 10.36 -14.38 -23.74
N PHE A 25 10.40 -13.36 -22.87
CA PHE A 25 11.31 -13.33 -21.74
C PHE A 25 10.95 -14.50 -20.82
N GLN A 26 11.44 -15.70 -21.14
CA GLN A 26 11.41 -16.83 -20.23
C GLN A 26 12.54 -16.62 -19.22
N SER A 27 12.19 -16.14 -18.03
CA SER A 27 13.08 -16.24 -16.88
C SER A 27 13.40 -17.72 -16.64
N LYS A 28 14.68 -18.06 -16.70
CA LYS A 28 15.17 -19.42 -16.48
C LYS A 28 15.23 -19.74 -14.98
N PRO A 29 15.09 -21.02 -14.57
CA PRO A 29 15.23 -21.42 -13.17
C PRO A 29 16.59 -21.01 -12.60
N ILE A 30 16.63 -20.65 -11.31
CA ILE A 30 17.89 -20.56 -10.56
C ILE A 30 18.38 -22.00 -10.39
N THR A 31 19.41 -22.40 -11.12
CA THR A 31 19.98 -23.77 -11.05
C THR A 31 21.47 -23.73 -10.76
N GLY A 32 21.93 -24.70 -9.97
CA GLY A 32 23.35 -25.07 -9.85
C GLY A 32 23.85 -25.92 -11.02
N LYS A 33 25.17 -26.11 -11.13
CA LYS A 33 25.81 -26.89 -12.21
C LYS A 33 25.46 -28.39 -12.21
N THR A 34 24.80 -28.89 -11.16
CA THR A 34 24.66 -30.32 -10.88
C THR A 34 23.20 -30.74 -10.60
N GLU A 35 22.24 -30.39 -11.48
CA GLU A 35 20.91 -31.04 -11.50
C GLU A 35 20.97 -32.55 -11.86
N SER A 36 22.15 -33.16 -12.00
CA SER A 36 22.36 -34.52 -12.52
C SER A 36 22.34 -35.66 -11.48
N LYS A 37 22.04 -35.40 -10.20
CA LYS A 37 21.67 -36.47 -9.26
C LYS A 37 20.18 -36.35 -8.98
N SER A 38 19.42 -37.36 -9.41
CA SER A 38 17.98 -37.54 -9.17
C SER A 38 17.63 -37.26 -7.70
N SER A 39 17.29 -36.01 -7.36
CA SER A 39 16.88 -35.63 -6.01
C SER A 39 15.37 -35.70 -5.92
N SER A 40 14.85 -36.32 -4.85
CA SER A 40 13.41 -36.43 -4.56
C SER A 40 12.73 -35.09 -4.26
N ARG A 41 13.46 -33.97 -4.23
CA ARG A 41 12.99 -32.63 -3.83
C ARG A 41 13.55 -31.57 -4.79
N LYS A 42 12.83 -31.26 -5.88
CA LYS A 42 13.30 -30.28 -6.88
C LYS A 42 13.04 -28.85 -6.41
N LEU A 43 13.96 -27.96 -6.77
CA LEU A 43 13.85 -26.52 -6.53
C LEU A 43 13.07 -25.86 -7.67
N GLY A 44 12.08 -25.03 -7.34
CA GLY A 44 11.10 -24.53 -8.30
C GLY A 44 10.83 -23.02 -8.24
N LEU A 45 11.77 -22.22 -7.72
CA LEU A 45 11.62 -20.77 -7.67
C LEU A 45 12.47 -20.04 -8.74
N ILE A 46 11.85 -19.09 -9.44
CA ILE A 46 12.51 -18.09 -10.31
C ILE A 46 12.43 -16.68 -9.69
N PRO A 47 13.28 -15.73 -10.13
CA PRO A 47 13.20 -14.34 -9.68
C PRO A 47 11.82 -13.70 -9.97
N ASP A 48 11.38 -12.87 -9.03
CA ASP A 48 10.17 -12.09 -9.17
C ASP A 48 10.34 -11.01 -10.27
N PRO A 49 9.27 -10.65 -11.02
CA PRO A 49 9.35 -9.61 -12.04
C PRO A 49 9.68 -8.25 -11.39
N PHE A 50 10.81 -7.65 -11.77
CA PHE A 50 11.35 -6.44 -11.12
C PHE A 50 10.35 -5.28 -11.05
N GLU A 51 9.70 -4.93 -12.17
CA GLU A 51 8.75 -3.81 -12.19
C GLU A 51 7.55 -4.04 -11.28
N LEU A 52 7.04 -5.28 -11.24
CA LEU A 52 5.92 -5.64 -10.37
C LEU A 52 6.35 -5.68 -8.91
N TYR A 53 7.55 -6.19 -8.61
CA TYR A 53 8.11 -6.17 -7.26
C TYR A 53 8.19 -4.74 -6.69
N GLN A 54 8.65 -3.79 -7.52
CA GLN A 54 8.82 -2.39 -7.11
C GLN A 54 7.52 -1.68 -6.79
N SER A 55 6.42 -2.05 -7.47
CA SER A 55 5.11 -1.44 -7.24
C SER A 55 4.39 -2.00 -6.01
N ILE A 56 4.91 -3.04 -5.34
CA ILE A 56 4.31 -3.57 -4.12
C ILE A 56 4.52 -2.60 -2.97
N PRO A 57 3.46 -2.21 -2.24
CA PRO A 57 3.60 -1.39 -1.05
C PRO A 57 4.41 -2.11 0.04
N PRO A 58 5.27 -1.41 0.80
CA PRO A 58 5.94 -2.00 1.94
C PRO A 58 4.92 -2.36 3.04
N PHE A 59 5.12 -3.49 3.70
CA PHE A 59 4.37 -3.85 4.90
C PHE A 59 4.79 -2.95 6.05
N ARG A 60 3.81 -2.49 6.82
CA ARG A 60 4.05 -1.64 7.98
C ARG A 60 3.08 -2.06 9.07
N SER A 61 3.64 -2.39 10.24
CA SER A 61 2.87 -2.79 11.41
C SER A 61 2.26 -1.59 12.11
N GLU A 62 1.11 -1.80 12.75
CA GLU A 62 0.50 -0.83 13.66
C GLU A 62 1.10 -0.91 15.07
N GLN A 63 1.82 -2.00 15.38
CA GLN A 63 2.54 -2.21 16.64
C GLN A 63 3.91 -1.51 16.62
N SER A 64 4.42 -1.18 17.80
CA SER A 64 5.75 -0.61 17.98
C SER A 64 6.79 -1.71 18.23
N SER A 65 8.06 -1.46 17.89
CA SER A 65 9.16 -2.37 18.22
C SER A 65 9.32 -2.61 19.73
N SER A 66 8.83 -1.69 20.57
CA SER A 66 8.75 -1.86 22.02
C SER A 66 7.85 -3.01 22.47
N ASP A 67 6.93 -3.44 21.60
CA ASP A 67 5.89 -4.41 21.90
C ASP A 67 6.33 -5.83 21.50
N LEU A 68 7.52 -5.99 20.93
CA LEU A 68 8.04 -7.28 20.48
C LEU A 68 8.39 -8.20 21.67
N PRO A 69 7.82 -9.41 21.76
CA PRO A 69 8.26 -10.41 22.71
C PRO A 69 9.63 -10.98 22.29
N GLY A 70 10.41 -11.53 23.24
CA GLY A 70 11.71 -12.15 22.91
C GLY A 70 11.62 -13.48 22.14
N ASN A 71 10.41 -14.03 21.98
CA ASN A 71 10.11 -15.17 21.12
C ASN A 71 8.62 -15.18 20.79
N PHE A 72 8.27 -15.71 19.62
CA PHE A 72 6.90 -15.90 19.18
C PHE A 72 6.83 -17.02 18.14
N GLU A 73 5.82 -17.88 18.19
CA GLU A 73 5.51 -18.83 17.12
C GLU A 73 4.03 -19.19 17.10
N PHE A 74 3.54 -19.59 15.93
CA PHE A 74 2.16 -20.07 15.75
C PHE A 74 2.11 -21.27 14.80
N THR A 75 3.13 -22.14 14.83
CA THR A 75 3.20 -23.34 13.99
C THR A 75 2.01 -24.27 14.15
N ASN A 76 1.37 -24.29 15.33
CA ASN A 76 0.19 -25.12 15.58
C ASN A 76 -1.05 -24.65 14.79
N GLU A 77 -1.11 -23.35 14.46
CA GLU A 77 -2.18 -22.77 13.66
C GLU A 77 -1.94 -22.94 12.15
N PHE A 78 -0.75 -23.39 11.74
CA PHE A 78 -0.37 -23.56 10.33
C PHE A 78 -0.46 -25.03 9.89
N PRO A 79 -0.73 -25.33 8.59
CA PRO A 79 -0.72 -26.70 8.10
C PRO A 79 0.61 -27.43 8.36
N THR A 80 0.53 -28.72 8.67
CA THR A 80 1.72 -29.57 8.82
C THR A 80 2.53 -29.61 7.52
N PRO A 81 3.87 -29.55 7.57
CA PRO A 81 4.71 -29.71 6.38
C PRO A 81 4.33 -30.92 5.53
N SER A 82 3.87 -30.65 4.30
CA SER A 82 3.59 -31.68 3.30
C SER A 82 4.79 -31.87 2.39
N ASP A 83 5.01 -33.08 1.89
CA ASP A 83 6.09 -33.37 0.95
C ASP A 83 5.64 -33.07 -0.49
N GLN A 84 6.28 -32.11 -1.14
CA GLN A 84 6.05 -31.76 -2.53
C GLN A 84 6.52 -32.85 -3.51
N GLY A 85 7.41 -33.73 -3.05
CA GLY A 85 8.03 -34.75 -3.88
C GLY A 85 8.88 -34.16 -5.01
N ILE A 86 8.82 -34.79 -6.19
CA ILE A 86 9.78 -34.58 -7.28
C ILE A 86 9.47 -33.39 -8.20
N TYR A 87 8.45 -32.58 -7.90
CA TYR A 87 8.02 -31.46 -8.76
C TYR A 87 8.56 -30.12 -8.29
N LYS A 88 8.55 -29.15 -9.20
CA LYS A 88 8.96 -27.74 -8.97
C LYS A 88 7.79 -26.87 -8.48
N ASP A 89 6.89 -27.44 -7.69
CA ASP A 89 5.60 -26.86 -7.27
C ASP A 89 5.60 -26.24 -5.87
N ASN A 90 6.79 -25.99 -5.29
CA ASN A 90 6.97 -25.38 -3.97
C ASN A 90 6.17 -24.08 -3.78
N VAL A 91 6.05 -23.23 -4.81
CA VAL A 91 5.25 -21.99 -4.74
C VAL A 91 3.77 -22.31 -4.53
N GLY A 92 3.25 -23.37 -5.15
CA GLY A 92 1.90 -23.86 -4.91
C GLY A 92 1.70 -24.29 -3.46
N TYR A 93 2.67 -25.00 -2.88
CA TYR A 93 2.61 -25.37 -1.47
C TYR A 93 2.68 -24.17 -0.53
N THR A 94 3.57 -23.20 -0.78
CA THR A 94 3.69 -22.01 0.07
C THR A 94 2.42 -21.15 0.01
N VAL A 95 1.88 -20.90 -1.18
CA VAL A 95 0.71 -20.00 -1.37
C VAL A 95 -0.62 -20.72 -1.14
N GLY A 96 -0.87 -21.83 -1.85
CA GLY A 96 -2.13 -22.57 -1.77
C GLY A 96 -2.24 -23.37 -0.48
N TYR A 97 -1.37 -24.35 -0.31
CA TYR A 97 -1.44 -25.27 0.84
C TYR A 97 -1.15 -24.57 2.17
N GLY A 98 -0.14 -23.71 2.24
CA GLY A 98 0.26 -23.00 3.45
C GLY A 98 -0.62 -21.78 3.73
N LEU A 99 -0.38 -20.69 2.99
CA LEU A 99 -0.99 -19.38 3.25
C LEU A 99 -2.52 -19.38 3.16
N ILE A 100 -3.11 -19.86 2.05
CA ILE A 100 -4.57 -19.79 1.87
C ILE A 100 -5.28 -20.71 2.87
N SER A 101 -4.78 -21.93 3.13
CA SER A 101 -5.34 -22.80 4.18
C SER A 101 -5.35 -22.11 5.54
N TYR A 102 -4.24 -21.46 5.91
CA TYR A 102 -4.13 -20.71 7.17
C TYR A 102 -5.16 -19.58 7.26
N LEU A 103 -5.25 -18.75 6.21
CA LEU A 103 -6.16 -17.60 6.18
C LEU A 103 -7.63 -18.02 6.22
N GLU A 104 -8.00 -19.04 5.45
CA GLU A 104 -9.38 -19.55 5.38
C GLU A 104 -9.77 -20.31 6.65
N ALA A 105 -8.84 -21.01 7.29
CA ALA A 105 -9.05 -21.60 8.60
C ALA A 105 -9.27 -20.55 9.69
N LYS A 106 -8.49 -19.46 9.68
CA LYS A 106 -8.66 -18.33 10.60
C LYS A 106 -10.05 -17.69 10.48
N LYS A 107 -10.54 -17.50 9.24
CA LYS A 107 -11.93 -17.05 8.98
C LYS A 107 -12.99 -17.98 9.58
N LYS A 108 -12.73 -19.30 9.55
CA LYS A 108 -13.61 -20.35 10.10
C LYS A 108 -13.40 -20.57 11.61
N GLY A 109 -12.51 -19.84 12.27
CA GLY A 109 -12.21 -20.00 13.69
C GLY A 109 -11.42 -21.27 14.05
N ILE A 110 -10.81 -21.93 13.07
CA ILE A 110 -10.01 -23.15 13.27
C ILE A 110 -8.60 -22.76 13.73
N ARG A 111 -8.17 -23.26 14.89
CA ARG A 111 -6.91 -22.84 15.54
C ARG A 111 -5.82 -23.92 15.63
N ASN A 112 -6.04 -25.14 15.12
CA ASN A 112 -5.07 -26.23 15.25
C ASN A 112 -4.92 -27.00 13.92
N LEU A 113 -4.43 -26.31 12.89
CA LEU A 113 -4.26 -26.92 11.56
C LEU A 113 -3.14 -27.97 11.54
N SER A 114 -2.16 -27.89 12.44
CA SER A 114 -1.07 -28.88 12.50
C SER A 114 -1.54 -30.28 12.88
N SER A 115 -2.75 -30.41 13.44
CA SER A 115 -3.37 -31.70 13.74
C SER A 115 -4.17 -32.29 12.58
N VAL A 116 -4.40 -31.51 11.51
CA VAL A 116 -5.24 -31.90 10.38
C VAL A 116 -4.38 -32.58 9.33
N ALA A 117 -4.44 -33.90 9.26
CA ALA A 117 -3.70 -34.67 8.26
C ALA A 117 -4.24 -34.35 6.84
N PRO A 118 -3.37 -34.02 5.86
CA PRO A 118 -3.81 -33.67 4.52
C PRO A 118 -4.56 -34.80 3.82
N THR A 119 -4.23 -36.06 4.10
CA THR A 119 -4.89 -37.23 3.51
C THR A 119 -6.22 -37.59 4.17
N SER A 120 -6.58 -36.97 5.29
CA SER A 120 -7.86 -37.22 5.96
C SER A 120 -9.03 -36.56 5.21
N ALA A 121 -10.24 -37.12 5.33
CA ALA A 121 -11.44 -36.54 4.73
C ALA A 121 -11.69 -35.09 5.20
N ASN A 122 -11.34 -34.77 6.45
CA ASN A 122 -11.43 -33.42 6.99
C ASN A 122 -10.35 -32.50 6.38
N GLY A 123 -9.11 -33.00 6.26
CA GLY A 123 -8.00 -32.26 5.66
C GLY A 123 -8.24 -31.93 4.19
N GLN A 124 -8.85 -32.86 3.43
CA GLN A 124 -9.22 -32.60 2.04
C GLN A 124 -10.19 -31.41 1.91
N LYS A 125 -11.05 -31.16 2.90
CA LYS A 125 -12.05 -30.07 2.88
C LYS A 125 -11.53 -28.73 3.39
N ILE A 126 -10.63 -28.75 4.37
CA ILE A 126 -10.16 -27.54 5.07
C ILE A 126 -8.88 -26.98 4.45
N LEU A 127 -8.00 -27.85 3.95
CA LEU A 127 -6.73 -27.46 3.36
C LEU A 127 -6.90 -27.18 1.86
N TYR A 128 -6.07 -26.29 1.33
CA TYR A 128 -6.17 -25.76 -0.01
C TYR A 128 -5.11 -26.32 -0.95
N SER A 129 -5.45 -26.32 -2.24
CA SER A 129 -4.69 -27.00 -3.29
C SER A 129 -3.41 -26.25 -3.67
N PRO A 130 -2.24 -26.90 -3.62
CA PRO A 130 -1.03 -26.36 -4.24
C PRO A 130 -1.08 -26.39 -5.77
N ASN A 131 -1.73 -27.41 -6.34
CA ASN A 131 -1.83 -27.62 -7.78
C ASN A 131 -2.67 -26.56 -8.47
N PHE A 132 -3.69 -26.02 -7.79
CA PHE A 132 -4.49 -24.91 -8.31
C PHE A 132 -3.59 -23.73 -8.67
N ILE A 133 -2.66 -23.34 -7.79
CA ILE A 133 -1.73 -22.24 -8.05
C ILE A 133 -0.68 -22.65 -9.10
N TYR A 134 0.04 -23.75 -8.87
CA TYR A 134 1.20 -24.11 -9.70
C TYR A 134 0.83 -24.42 -11.16
N ASN A 135 -0.24 -25.18 -11.40
CA ASN A 135 -0.59 -25.66 -12.75
C ASN A 135 -1.04 -24.54 -13.69
N GLN A 136 -1.45 -23.39 -13.13
CA GLN A 136 -1.82 -22.21 -13.91
C GLN A 136 -0.59 -21.41 -14.36
N LEU A 137 0.53 -21.47 -13.62
CA LEU A 137 1.75 -20.69 -13.86
C LEU A 137 2.83 -21.47 -14.62
N ASN A 138 2.85 -22.78 -14.49
CA ASN A 138 3.92 -23.64 -15.02
C ASN A 138 3.88 -23.87 -16.55
N SER A 139 2.96 -23.22 -17.27
CA SER A 139 2.81 -23.35 -18.72
C SER A 139 2.66 -24.80 -19.23
N GLY A 140 2.12 -25.70 -18.40
CA GLY A 140 1.93 -27.13 -18.74
C GLY A 140 3.21 -27.97 -18.72
N LYS A 141 4.29 -27.47 -18.12
CA LYS A 141 5.59 -28.16 -17.94
C LYS A 141 5.99 -28.11 -16.46
N ASP A 142 6.75 -29.10 -16.00
CA ASP A 142 7.35 -29.07 -14.65
C ASP A 142 8.51 -28.06 -14.65
N GLN A 143 8.21 -26.80 -14.35
CA GLN A 143 9.14 -25.68 -14.40
C GLN A 143 8.95 -24.76 -13.20
N ALA A 144 10.03 -24.09 -12.81
CA ALA A 144 10.01 -23.13 -11.73
C ALA A 144 9.10 -21.92 -12.03
N VAL A 145 8.48 -21.35 -11.00
CA VAL A 145 7.58 -20.18 -11.07
C VAL A 145 7.98 -19.16 -10.00
N SER A 146 7.62 -17.89 -10.16
CA SER A 146 7.96 -16.85 -9.18
C SER A 146 6.96 -16.87 -8.02
N LEU A 147 7.43 -16.53 -6.82
CA LEU A 147 6.58 -16.46 -5.64
C LEU A 147 5.55 -15.33 -5.78
N LEU A 148 5.97 -14.18 -6.32
CA LEU A 148 5.09 -13.06 -6.60
C LEU A 148 4.01 -13.39 -7.63
N ASP A 149 4.35 -14.11 -8.71
CA ASP A 149 3.34 -14.58 -9.68
C ASP A 149 2.31 -15.50 -8.99
N GLY A 150 2.75 -16.36 -8.06
CA GLY A 150 1.89 -17.18 -7.22
C GLY A 150 0.93 -16.37 -6.36
N LEU A 151 1.44 -15.35 -5.67
CA LEU A 151 0.65 -14.45 -4.83
C LEU A 151 -0.34 -13.62 -5.65
N VAL A 152 0.08 -13.09 -6.80
CA VAL A 152 -0.79 -12.31 -7.71
C VAL A 152 -1.88 -13.19 -8.32
N LEU A 153 -1.57 -14.44 -8.66
CA LEU A 153 -2.59 -15.39 -9.07
C LEU A 153 -3.59 -15.66 -7.95
N ALA A 154 -3.12 -15.78 -6.70
CA ALA A 154 -3.99 -15.94 -5.53
C ALA A 154 -4.82 -14.69 -5.22
N GLU A 155 -4.30 -13.48 -5.46
CA GLU A 155 -5.08 -12.24 -5.43
C GLU A 155 -6.17 -12.24 -6.53
N SER A 156 -5.84 -12.75 -7.72
CA SER A 156 -6.76 -12.80 -8.85
C SER A 156 -7.80 -13.92 -8.79
N ARG A 157 -7.44 -15.11 -8.32
CA ARG A 157 -8.22 -16.35 -8.47
C ARG A 157 -8.29 -17.19 -7.20
N GLY A 158 -7.65 -16.78 -6.11
CA GLY A 158 -7.63 -17.52 -4.85
C GLY A 158 -7.07 -18.93 -4.99
N SER A 159 -7.68 -19.88 -4.28
CA SER A 159 -7.46 -21.32 -4.44
C SER A 159 -8.69 -22.11 -4.01
N VAL A 160 -8.69 -23.41 -4.27
CA VAL A 160 -9.76 -24.36 -3.93
C VAL A 160 -9.27 -25.35 -2.89
N SER A 161 -10.20 -26.07 -2.24
CA SER A 161 -9.82 -27.13 -1.30
C SER A 161 -9.08 -28.27 -2.01
N LEU A 162 -8.33 -29.07 -1.25
CA LEU A 162 -7.71 -30.30 -1.78
C LEU A 162 -8.78 -31.23 -2.38
N GLU A 163 -9.94 -31.40 -1.75
CA GLU A 163 -11.05 -32.21 -2.27
C GLU A 163 -11.48 -31.79 -3.69
N GLN A 164 -11.46 -30.49 -3.97
CA GLN A 164 -11.83 -29.93 -5.27
C GLN A 164 -10.71 -30.07 -6.31
N MET A 165 -9.45 -30.05 -5.88
CA MET A 165 -8.31 -30.20 -6.77
C MET A 165 -7.08 -30.76 -6.04
N ASN A 166 -7.01 -32.07 -5.88
CA ASN A 166 -5.84 -32.76 -5.35
C ASN A 166 -5.71 -34.09 -6.07
N GLU A 167 -4.73 -34.23 -6.97
CA GLU A 167 -4.49 -35.51 -7.63
C GLU A 167 -3.00 -35.82 -7.82
N SER A 168 -2.75 -37.11 -7.77
CA SER A 168 -1.50 -37.85 -7.61
C SER A 168 -0.47 -37.65 -8.73
N SER A 169 0.81 -37.68 -8.32
CA SER A 169 2.08 -38.04 -9.02
C SER A 169 2.24 -37.90 -10.55
N SER A 170 1.43 -37.10 -11.26
CA SER A 170 1.66 -36.62 -12.64
C SER A 170 0.81 -35.40 -13.02
N SER A 171 0.35 -34.65 -12.01
CA SER A 171 -0.74 -33.66 -12.07
C SER A 171 -0.37 -32.26 -12.60
N PHE A 172 0.93 -31.93 -12.78
CA PHE A 172 1.34 -30.55 -13.12
C PHE A 172 0.79 -30.03 -14.46
N ARG A 173 0.29 -30.90 -15.34
CA ARG A 173 -0.29 -30.51 -16.64
C ARG A 173 -1.77 -30.14 -16.56
N THR A 174 -2.46 -30.53 -15.49
CA THR A 174 -3.91 -30.39 -15.38
C THR A 174 -4.27 -29.00 -14.88
N ARG A 175 -4.76 -28.14 -15.79
CA ARG A 175 -5.27 -26.82 -15.41
C ARG A 175 -6.67 -26.95 -14.78
N PRO A 176 -7.02 -26.10 -13.80
CA PRO A 176 -8.38 -26.05 -13.28
C PRO A 176 -9.35 -25.67 -14.39
N LYS A 177 -10.50 -26.34 -14.42
CA LYS A 177 -11.62 -25.97 -15.28
C LYS A 177 -12.24 -24.65 -14.81
N ALA A 178 -13.04 -24.01 -15.66
CA ALA A 178 -13.61 -22.69 -15.37
C ALA A 178 -14.43 -22.68 -14.07
N ASP A 179 -15.28 -23.68 -13.84
CA ASP A 179 -16.06 -23.86 -12.62
C ASP A 179 -15.20 -23.96 -11.35
N ILE A 180 -14.06 -24.66 -11.43
CA ILE A 180 -13.09 -24.76 -10.32
C ILE A 180 -12.39 -23.41 -10.10
N VAL A 181 -12.10 -22.65 -11.16
CA VAL A 181 -11.56 -21.28 -11.04
C VAL A 181 -12.56 -20.36 -10.34
N GLU A 182 -13.85 -20.43 -10.71
CA GLU A 182 -14.90 -19.65 -10.05
C GLU A 182 -15.05 -20.00 -8.57
N LEU A 183 -14.93 -21.29 -8.21
CA LEU A 183 -14.91 -21.70 -6.80
C LEU A 183 -13.70 -21.13 -6.06
N GLY A 184 -12.53 -21.10 -6.71
CA GLY A 184 -11.29 -20.58 -6.12
C GLY A 184 -11.35 -19.10 -5.78
N ARG A 185 -12.09 -18.30 -6.57
CA ARG A 185 -12.25 -16.85 -6.37
C ARG A 185 -12.85 -16.45 -5.02
N LYS A 186 -13.54 -17.38 -4.35
CA LYS A 186 -14.07 -17.18 -2.99
C LYS A 186 -12.99 -17.07 -1.91
N ALA A 187 -11.77 -17.54 -2.18
CA ALA A 187 -10.63 -17.53 -1.27
C ALA A 187 -9.47 -16.67 -1.81
N ARG A 188 -9.79 -15.52 -2.43
CA ARG A 188 -8.77 -14.55 -2.91
C ARG A 188 -7.99 -13.92 -1.77
N LEU A 189 -6.74 -13.58 -2.07
CA LEU A 189 -5.99 -12.59 -1.30
C LEU A 189 -6.49 -11.19 -1.64
N ARG A 190 -6.48 -10.29 -0.66
CA ARG A 190 -6.90 -8.89 -0.84
C ARG A 190 -5.75 -7.99 -1.28
N ARG A 191 -4.61 -8.15 -0.61
CA ARG A 191 -3.46 -7.28 -0.78
C ARG A 191 -2.17 -7.97 -0.38
N ILE A 192 -1.14 -7.74 -1.18
CA ILE A 192 0.22 -8.22 -0.95
C ILE A 192 1.07 -7.02 -0.49
N TYR A 193 1.96 -7.27 0.47
CA TYR A 193 2.96 -6.31 0.91
C TYR A 193 4.35 -6.93 0.89
N ARG A 194 5.38 -6.13 0.64
CA ARG A 194 6.79 -6.55 0.70
C ARG A 194 7.47 -6.10 1.99
N ILE A 195 8.44 -6.89 2.45
CA ILE A 195 9.36 -6.50 3.52
C ILE A 195 10.78 -6.63 2.96
N GLU A 196 11.69 -5.74 3.35
CA GLU A 196 13.10 -5.90 2.97
C GLU A 196 13.71 -7.08 3.76
N PRO A 197 14.46 -8.01 3.13
CA PRO A 197 15.02 -9.18 3.82
C PRO A 197 15.87 -8.86 5.05
N HIS A 198 16.47 -7.68 5.11
CA HIS A 198 17.28 -7.25 6.24
C HIS A 198 16.48 -6.56 7.37
N ASP A 199 15.19 -6.27 7.16
CA ASP A 199 14.34 -5.60 8.16
C ASP A 199 13.73 -6.65 9.10
N LEU A 200 14.58 -7.22 9.96
CA LEU A 200 14.20 -8.27 10.89
C LEU A 200 13.09 -7.82 11.85
N THR A 201 13.08 -6.54 12.23
CA THR A 201 12.07 -5.96 13.12
C THR A 201 10.69 -6.00 12.49
N THR A 202 10.54 -5.54 11.23
CA THR A 202 9.26 -5.58 10.53
C THR A 202 8.79 -7.01 10.26
N ILE A 203 9.70 -7.96 10.01
CA ILE A 203 9.38 -9.39 9.91
C ILE A 203 8.81 -9.92 11.24
N LYS A 204 9.46 -9.60 12.37
CA LYS A 204 8.97 -10.00 13.70
C LYS A 204 7.61 -9.42 14.02
N LEU A 205 7.38 -8.14 13.70
CA LEU A 205 6.08 -7.47 13.90
C LEU A 205 4.98 -8.10 13.03
N ALA A 206 5.28 -8.48 11.79
CA ALA A 206 4.33 -9.22 10.96
C ALA A 206 3.93 -10.56 11.60
N LEU A 207 4.91 -11.27 12.19
CA LEU A 207 4.65 -12.53 12.88
C LEU A 207 3.78 -12.31 14.13
N THR A 208 4.03 -11.28 14.96
CA THR A 208 3.20 -10.99 16.15
C THR A 208 1.77 -10.61 15.80
N GLU A 209 1.54 -10.03 14.61
CA GLU A 209 0.21 -9.82 14.03
C GLU A 209 -0.44 -11.11 13.46
N LYS A 210 0.20 -12.27 13.66
CA LYS A 210 -0.21 -13.58 13.12
C LYS A 210 -0.35 -13.56 11.59
N ARG A 211 0.66 -13.01 10.92
CA ARG A 211 0.79 -13.02 9.47
C ARG A 211 1.95 -13.95 9.09
N PRO A 212 1.68 -15.08 8.40
CA PRO A 212 2.75 -15.92 7.85
C PRO A 212 3.61 -15.08 6.89
N VAL A 213 4.93 -15.19 7.03
CA VAL A 213 5.87 -14.45 6.18
C VAL A 213 6.42 -15.38 5.11
N LEU A 214 6.08 -15.13 3.84
CA LEU A 214 6.49 -15.96 2.71
C LEU A 214 7.83 -15.46 2.19
N ILE A 215 8.77 -16.36 1.95
CA ILE A 215 10.11 -15.98 1.50
C ILE A 215 10.57 -16.78 0.29
N GLY A 216 11.32 -16.14 -0.60
CA GLY A 216 12.15 -16.80 -1.61
C GLY A 216 13.58 -16.95 -1.11
N TYR A 217 14.07 -18.18 -0.96
CA TYR A 217 15.33 -18.51 -0.30
C TYR A 217 16.28 -19.28 -1.20
N LEU A 218 17.56 -18.88 -1.29
CA LEU A 218 18.61 -19.60 -2.00
C LEU A 218 19.06 -20.84 -1.21
N VAL A 219 19.08 -21.99 -1.89
CA VAL A 219 19.36 -23.29 -1.29
C VAL A 219 20.76 -23.77 -1.66
N TYR A 220 21.56 -24.07 -0.64
CA TYR A 220 22.88 -24.70 -0.75
C TYR A 220 22.79 -26.20 -0.49
N GLU A 221 23.83 -26.96 -0.85
CA GLU A 221 23.89 -28.42 -0.66
C GLU A 221 23.56 -28.87 0.76
N ASN A 222 24.13 -28.22 1.78
CA ASN A 222 23.91 -28.56 3.19
C ASN A 222 22.49 -28.25 3.69
N PHE A 223 21.68 -27.48 2.95
CA PHE A 223 20.28 -27.23 3.30
C PHE A 223 19.37 -28.43 2.98
N ARG A 224 19.82 -29.39 2.15
CA ARG A 224 19.02 -30.58 1.81
C ARG A 224 18.80 -31.53 2.97
N ASP A 225 19.75 -31.60 3.90
CA ASP A 225 19.72 -32.51 5.04
C ASP A 225 20.25 -31.82 6.32
N PRO A 226 19.51 -30.82 6.83
CA PRO A 226 19.93 -30.09 8.02
C PRO A 226 19.67 -30.94 9.27
N LYS A 227 20.50 -30.75 10.30
CA LYS A 227 20.32 -31.44 11.58
C LYS A 227 19.04 -30.95 12.29
N PRO A 228 18.18 -31.83 12.81
CA PRO A 228 17.01 -31.44 13.60
C PRO A 228 17.39 -30.58 14.82
N ASP A 229 16.50 -29.65 15.20
CA ASP A 229 16.65 -28.66 16.29
C ASP A 229 17.98 -27.87 16.31
N THR A 230 18.58 -27.67 15.12
CA THR A 230 19.76 -26.81 14.98
C THR A 230 19.44 -25.52 14.23
N VAL A 231 20.25 -24.49 14.50
CA VAL A 231 20.23 -23.24 13.74
C VAL A 231 21.11 -23.40 12.50
N PHE A 232 20.56 -23.08 11.34
CA PHE A 232 21.25 -23.04 10.06
C PHE A 232 22.01 -21.72 9.95
N GLU A 233 23.33 -21.81 10.10
CA GLU A 233 24.24 -20.66 10.24
C GLU A 233 25.00 -20.28 8.97
N ILE A 234 25.09 -21.17 7.98
CA ILE A 234 25.83 -20.90 6.74
C ILE A 234 25.41 -21.88 5.64
N GLY A 235 25.35 -21.39 4.41
CA GLY A 235 25.24 -22.22 3.21
C GLY A 235 26.61 -22.70 2.79
N THR A 236 26.81 -24.01 2.70
CA THR A 236 28.06 -24.62 2.23
C THR A 236 27.82 -25.56 1.06
N GLY A 237 28.82 -25.70 0.20
CA GLY A 237 28.71 -26.48 -1.03
C GLY A 237 28.16 -25.65 -2.19
N GLU A 238 27.69 -26.31 -3.24
CA GLU A 238 27.11 -25.62 -4.40
C GLU A 238 25.74 -25.00 -4.09
N ILE A 239 25.45 -23.86 -4.74
CA ILE A 239 24.07 -23.35 -4.81
C ILE A 239 23.31 -24.24 -5.77
N LEU A 240 22.22 -24.83 -5.28
CA LEU A 240 21.41 -25.77 -6.02
C LEU A 240 20.28 -25.08 -6.78
N GLY A 241 19.77 -23.98 -6.23
CA GLY A 241 18.64 -23.23 -6.76
C GLY A 241 17.95 -22.42 -5.67
N ALA A 242 16.65 -22.16 -5.82
CA ALA A 242 15.86 -21.42 -4.84
C ALA A 242 14.55 -22.13 -4.49
N GLN A 243 14.10 -21.93 -3.25
CA GLN A 243 12.92 -22.55 -2.65
C GLN A 243 12.04 -21.48 -2.00
N SER A 244 10.72 -21.66 -2.07
CA SER A 244 9.79 -20.85 -1.28
C SER A 244 9.55 -21.48 0.08
N LEU A 245 9.65 -20.68 1.15
CA LEU A 245 9.48 -21.10 2.54
C LEU A 245 8.49 -20.17 3.24
N VAL A 246 8.04 -20.56 4.44
CA VAL A 246 7.19 -19.70 5.29
C VAL A 246 7.81 -19.56 6.67
N ILE A 247 8.02 -18.33 7.14
CA ILE A 247 8.42 -18.07 8.53
C ILE A 247 7.15 -18.04 9.39
N LEU A 248 7.19 -18.77 10.51
CA LEU A 248 6.07 -18.92 11.45
C LEU A 248 6.44 -18.59 12.88
N GLY A 249 7.68 -18.17 13.13
CA GLY A 249 8.14 -17.78 14.44
C GLY A 249 9.57 -17.28 14.47
N PHE A 250 9.96 -16.74 15.62
CA PHE A 250 11.31 -16.26 15.89
C PHE A 250 11.68 -16.50 17.35
N ASN A 251 12.98 -16.59 17.64
CA ASN A 251 13.49 -16.74 18.99
C ASN A 251 14.81 -15.97 19.14
N ASP A 252 14.81 -14.93 19.98
CA ASP A 252 15.97 -14.05 20.17
C ASP A 252 17.10 -14.71 20.96
N LYS A 253 16.80 -15.75 21.77
CA LYS A 253 17.85 -16.55 22.41
C LYS A 253 18.59 -17.42 21.40
N LYS A 254 17.88 -17.97 20.40
CA LYS A 254 18.49 -18.70 19.27
C LYS A 254 19.03 -17.76 18.18
N LYS A 255 18.69 -16.47 18.21
CA LYS A 255 18.93 -15.49 17.14
C LYS A 255 18.49 -15.99 15.77
N ALA A 256 17.29 -16.58 15.69
CA ALA A 256 16.85 -17.28 14.48
C ALA A 256 15.34 -17.16 14.22
N PHE A 257 14.98 -17.35 12.95
CA PHE A 257 13.62 -17.53 12.46
C PHE A 257 13.28 -19.01 12.29
N LYS A 258 12.08 -19.43 12.69
CA LYS A 258 11.56 -20.78 12.45
C LYS A 258 10.84 -20.82 11.11
N VAL A 259 11.36 -21.60 10.17
CA VAL A 259 10.83 -21.74 8.82
C VAL A 259 10.15 -23.08 8.61
N TRP A 260 9.07 -23.07 7.84
CA TRP A 260 8.29 -24.20 7.35
C TRP A 260 8.66 -24.45 5.88
N ASN A 261 8.81 -25.72 5.50
CA ASN A 261 9.21 -26.11 4.15
C ASN A 261 8.31 -27.23 3.60
N SER A 262 8.06 -27.20 2.29
CA SER A 262 7.26 -28.19 1.56
C SER A 262 8.03 -29.48 1.24
N TRP A 263 8.96 -29.89 2.09
CA TRP A 263 9.76 -31.12 1.93
C TRP A 263 9.35 -32.24 2.90
N GLY A 264 8.18 -32.06 3.54
CA GLY A 264 7.59 -33.02 4.46
C GLY A 264 8.24 -33.07 5.84
N THR A 265 7.62 -33.83 6.74
CA THR A 265 8.05 -33.97 8.14
C THR A 265 9.36 -34.72 8.33
N THR A 266 9.89 -35.37 7.29
CA THR A 266 11.18 -36.07 7.35
C THR A 266 12.38 -35.14 7.12
N TRP A 267 12.15 -33.89 6.74
CA TRP A 267 13.21 -32.89 6.55
C TRP A 267 13.40 -32.03 7.79
N GLY A 268 14.65 -31.82 8.22
CA GLY A 268 14.96 -30.98 9.37
C GLY A 268 14.27 -31.45 10.66
N ASP A 269 13.73 -30.51 11.41
CA ASP A 269 12.95 -30.78 12.61
C ASP A 269 11.45 -30.87 12.29
N GLN A 270 10.98 -32.06 11.90
CA GLN A 270 9.57 -32.29 11.56
C GLN A 270 9.04 -31.38 10.43
N GLY A 271 9.89 -31.05 9.46
CA GLY A 271 9.59 -30.15 8.34
C GLY A 271 9.86 -28.67 8.64
N TYR A 272 10.47 -28.39 9.81
CA TYR A 272 10.89 -27.06 10.22
C TYR A 272 12.42 -26.94 10.30
N LEU A 273 12.91 -25.71 10.23
CA LEU A 273 14.32 -25.39 10.46
C LEU A 273 14.43 -24.02 11.12
N TRP A 274 15.44 -23.82 11.95
CA TRP A 274 15.82 -22.48 12.41
C TRP A 274 16.87 -21.90 11.46
N ILE A 275 16.67 -20.69 10.94
CA ILE A 275 17.66 -19.97 10.12
C ILE A 275 18.13 -18.75 10.91
N SER A 276 19.45 -18.58 11.09
CA SER A 276 19.96 -17.47 11.88
C SER A 276 19.68 -16.11 11.25
N TYR A 277 19.55 -15.09 12.09
CA TYR A 277 19.35 -13.70 11.69
C TYR A 277 20.46 -13.18 10.77
N ASP A 278 21.68 -13.69 10.92
CA ASP A 278 22.83 -13.28 10.10
C ASP A 278 22.81 -13.94 8.71
N THR A 279 22.33 -15.19 8.64
CA THR A 279 22.25 -15.96 7.39
C THR A 279 21.06 -15.56 6.55
N PHE A 280 19.94 -15.27 7.20
CA PHE A 280 18.65 -15.05 6.56
C PHE A 280 18.71 -13.99 5.44
N PRO A 281 19.27 -12.78 5.64
CA PRO A 281 19.29 -11.77 4.58
C PRO A 281 20.25 -12.11 3.43
N LYS A 282 21.28 -12.96 3.63
CA LYS A 282 22.24 -13.36 2.57
C LYS A 282 21.54 -14.14 1.47
N TYR A 283 20.64 -15.02 1.87
CA TYR A 283 20.04 -16.03 0.99
C TYR A 283 18.58 -15.74 0.66
N THR A 284 17.94 -14.79 1.35
CA THR A 284 16.56 -14.38 1.07
C THR A 284 16.50 -13.30 -0.01
N LYS A 285 15.68 -13.53 -1.04
CA LYS A 285 15.50 -12.65 -2.21
C LYS A 285 14.24 -11.83 -2.18
N SER A 286 13.17 -12.39 -1.64
CA SER A 286 11.89 -11.69 -1.49
C SER A 286 11.23 -12.13 -0.19
N VAL A 287 10.53 -11.20 0.44
CA VAL A 287 9.77 -11.40 1.68
C VAL A 287 8.41 -10.74 1.51
N TYR A 288 7.36 -11.52 1.71
CA TYR A 288 5.98 -11.09 1.52
C TYR A 288 5.09 -11.43 2.71
N VAL A 289 4.08 -10.60 2.90
CA VAL A 289 2.89 -10.92 3.69
C VAL A 289 1.67 -10.56 2.88
N ALA A 290 0.55 -11.24 3.13
CA ALA A 290 -0.70 -10.97 2.43
C ALA A 290 -1.91 -11.01 3.36
N ASP A 291 -2.92 -10.22 3.01
CA ASP A 291 -4.24 -10.20 3.63
C ASP A 291 -5.23 -11.09 2.87
N SER A 292 -6.21 -11.64 3.57
CA SER A 292 -7.37 -12.27 2.93
C SER A 292 -8.45 -11.25 2.56
N GLU A 293 -9.22 -11.55 1.52
CA GLU A 293 -10.40 -10.76 1.13
C GLU A 293 -11.50 -10.91 2.18
N THR A 294 -12.03 -9.78 2.67
CA THR A 294 -13.13 -9.72 3.65
C THR A 294 -14.25 -8.76 3.27
N GLU A 295 -14.09 -7.87 2.27
CA GLU A 295 -15.04 -6.77 2.04
C GLU A 295 -16.30 -7.17 1.26
N ASN A 296 -16.27 -8.25 0.48
CA ASN A 296 -17.40 -8.72 -0.33
C ASN A 296 -18.26 -9.81 0.37
N GLU A 297 -18.00 -10.13 1.64
CA GLU A 297 -18.84 -11.08 2.37
C GLU A 297 -20.17 -10.44 2.81
N LEU A 298 -21.28 -11.09 2.48
CA LEU A 298 -22.59 -10.73 3.03
C LEU A 298 -22.70 -11.17 4.49
N LEU A 299 -23.20 -10.25 5.31
CA LEU A 299 -23.34 -10.41 6.75
C LEU A 299 -24.73 -10.90 7.10
N THR A 300 -24.81 -11.82 8.05
CA THR A 300 -26.05 -12.03 8.81
C THR A 300 -26.28 -10.85 9.73
N GLN A 301 -27.49 -10.68 10.27
CA GLN A 301 -27.79 -9.61 11.24
C GLN A 301 -26.77 -9.55 12.39
N MET A 302 -26.39 -10.72 12.95
CA MET A 302 -25.41 -10.79 14.02
C MET A 302 -24.03 -10.29 13.58
N LYS A 303 -23.58 -10.68 12.38
CA LYS A 303 -22.31 -10.20 11.83
C LYS A 303 -22.34 -8.70 11.49
N LEU A 304 -23.48 -8.18 11.02
CA LEU A 304 -23.68 -6.74 10.78
C LEU A 304 -23.57 -5.96 12.08
N ASN A 305 -24.23 -6.40 13.15
CA ASN A 305 -24.15 -5.75 14.46
C ASN A 305 -22.70 -5.76 14.98
N ASN A 306 -21.99 -6.89 14.84
CA ASN A 306 -20.57 -6.95 15.19
C ASN A 306 -19.71 -6.01 14.33
N ALA A 307 -19.99 -5.91 13.03
CA ALA A 307 -19.29 -5.02 12.12
C ALA A 307 -19.55 -3.54 12.45
N LEU A 308 -20.77 -3.17 12.85
CA LEU A 308 -21.12 -1.83 13.34
C LEU A 308 -20.37 -1.49 14.62
N GLU A 309 -20.35 -2.40 15.60
CA GLU A 309 -19.61 -2.18 16.85
C GLU A 309 -18.08 -2.17 16.64
N ALA A 310 -17.59 -2.91 15.63
CA ALA A 310 -16.19 -2.92 15.22
C ALA A 310 -15.80 -1.79 14.25
N LEU A 311 -16.73 -0.92 13.84
CA LEU A 311 -16.35 0.30 13.13
C LEU A 311 -15.40 1.06 14.04
N ASP A 312 -14.14 1.15 13.62
CA ASP A 312 -13.11 1.78 14.43
C ASP A 312 -13.28 3.29 14.28
N TYR A 313 -14.01 3.90 15.21
CA TYR A 313 -13.98 5.33 15.42
C TYR A 313 -13.04 5.53 16.60
N GLY A 314 -11.91 6.22 16.37
CA GLY A 314 -11.31 6.98 17.48
C GLY A 314 -12.40 7.85 18.11
N GLU A 315 -12.16 8.46 19.28
CA GLU A 315 -13.16 9.37 19.89
C GLU A 315 -13.75 10.40 18.88
N HIS A 316 -13.08 10.63 17.73
CA HIS A 316 -13.55 11.44 16.60
C HIS A 316 -13.42 10.82 15.17
N ASN A 317 -13.09 9.52 15.02
CA ASN A 317 -12.94 8.84 13.70
C ASN A 317 -12.05 9.61 12.71
N LEU A 318 -10.81 9.89 13.12
CA LEU A 318 -9.80 10.60 12.35
C LEU A 318 -8.50 9.79 12.35
N PHE A 319 -8.05 9.37 11.16
CA PHE A 319 -6.90 8.48 11.00
C PHE A 319 -5.60 9.23 10.71
N PRO A 320 -4.43 8.68 11.08
CA PRO A 320 -3.15 9.13 10.53
C PRO A 320 -3.16 9.01 9.00
N PRO A 321 -2.61 9.99 8.26
CA PRO A 321 -2.33 9.83 6.85
C PRO A 321 -1.45 8.61 6.57
N LYS A 322 -1.68 7.98 5.42
CA LYS A 322 -0.87 6.92 4.84
C LYS A 322 -0.02 7.50 3.71
N GLU A 323 0.87 6.68 3.15
CA GLU A 323 1.66 7.04 1.95
C GLU A 323 2.38 8.40 2.06
N VAL A 324 3.04 8.63 3.20
CA VAL A 324 3.83 9.86 3.41
C VAL A 324 5.13 9.77 2.62
N PHE A 325 5.25 10.61 1.60
CA PHE A 325 6.41 10.69 0.73
C PHE A 325 7.15 12.00 0.90
N ALA A 326 8.47 11.95 0.90
CA ALA A 326 9.34 13.13 0.97
C ALA A 326 10.28 13.19 -0.26
N SER A 327 10.54 14.39 -0.77
CA SER A 327 11.43 14.61 -1.93
C SER A 327 12.89 14.30 -1.59
N ARG A 328 13.62 13.71 -2.54
CA ARG A 328 15.00 13.26 -2.37
C ARG A 328 15.92 13.96 -3.35
N GLY A 329 16.56 15.03 -2.88
CA GLY A 329 17.51 15.82 -3.67
C GLY A 329 16.89 16.56 -4.85
N ASP A 330 15.57 16.78 -4.83
CA ASP A 330 14.83 17.48 -5.90
C ASP A 330 14.97 19.00 -5.80
N PHE A 331 15.34 19.52 -4.63
CA PHE A 331 15.47 20.93 -4.35
C PHE A 331 16.73 21.18 -3.51
N SER A 332 17.28 22.39 -3.62
CA SER A 332 18.46 22.83 -2.87
C SER A 332 18.12 23.48 -1.53
N ASP A 333 16.89 23.95 -1.36
CA ASP A 333 16.46 24.85 -0.29
C ASP A 333 15.29 24.32 0.55
N ARG A 334 14.68 23.20 0.14
CA ARG A 334 13.49 22.65 0.80
C ARG A 334 13.35 21.15 0.62
N ILE A 335 12.51 20.56 1.45
CA ILE A 335 11.98 19.22 1.24
C ILE A 335 10.47 19.36 1.04
N ARG A 336 9.95 18.80 -0.06
CA ARG A 336 8.51 18.69 -0.28
C ARG A 336 8.03 17.35 0.27
N ILE A 337 6.94 17.38 1.03
CA ILE A 337 6.29 16.20 1.59
C ILE A 337 4.85 16.15 1.11
N SER A 338 4.35 14.98 0.72
CA SER A 338 2.95 14.72 0.38
C SER A 338 2.45 13.45 1.06
N TRP A 339 1.15 13.34 1.29
CA TRP A 339 0.55 12.19 1.96
C TRP A 339 -0.88 11.94 1.48
N SER A 340 -1.42 10.76 1.82
CA SER A 340 -2.80 10.42 1.50
C SER A 340 -3.75 11.37 2.24
N ARG A 341 -4.68 11.99 1.52
CA ARG A 341 -5.69 12.86 2.11
C ARG A 341 -6.63 12.05 2.99
N GLU A 342 -6.88 12.54 4.19
CA GLU A 342 -7.92 12.01 5.07
C GLU A 342 -9.22 12.78 4.88
N LYS A 343 -10.32 12.06 4.62
CA LYS A 343 -11.62 12.65 4.22
C LYS A 343 -12.16 13.64 5.25
N ARG A 344 -11.92 13.38 6.54
CA ARG A 344 -12.40 14.17 7.68
C ARG A 344 -11.40 15.20 8.19
N ALA A 345 -10.16 15.15 7.70
CA ALA A 345 -9.14 16.08 8.14
C ALA A 345 -9.42 17.49 7.58
N ILE A 346 -9.45 18.48 8.47
CA ILE A 346 -9.51 19.90 8.11
C ILE A 346 -8.10 20.49 7.91
N GLY A 347 -7.07 19.77 8.37
CA GLY A 347 -5.67 20.12 8.24
C GLY A 347 -4.77 19.02 8.80
N TYR A 348 -3.48 19.32 8.87
CA TYR A 348 -2.44 18.41 9.29
C TYR A 348 -1.36 19.12 10.11
N GLU A 349 -0.83 18.40 11.08
CA GLU A 349 0.40 18.72 11.79
C GLU A 349 1.55 17.92 11.19
N VAL A 350 2.62 18.60 10.81
CA VAL A 350 3.79 17.99 10.15
C VAL A 350 4.96 17.96 11.12
N TYR A 351 5.45 16.75 11.35
CA TYR A 351 6.52 16.46 12.27
C TYR A 351 7.77 16.02 11.52
N ARG A 352 8.94 16.49 11.94
CA ARG A 352 10.24 16.13 11.38
C ARG A 352 11.17 15.62 12.48
N LYS A 353 12.00 14.64 12.16
CA LYS A 353 13.19 14.30 12.93
C LYS A 353 14.36 14.06 11.98
N ARG A 354 15.58 14.24 12.47
CA ARG A 354 16.74 13.55 11.89
C ARG A 354 16.78 12.13 12.38
N LYS A 355 17.49 11.26 11.66
CA LYS A 355 17.57 9.84 12.01
C LYS A 355 18.23 9.59 13.37
N ILE A 356 19.20 10.43 13.73
CA ILE A 356 19.90 10.38 15.02
C ILE A 356 19.04 10.89 16.19
N ASP A 357 17.96 11.63 15.90
CA ASP A 357 17.11 12.19 16.94
C ASP A 357 16.09 11.14 17.41
N SER A 358 15.93 10.99 18.73
CA SER A 358 14.97 10.05 19.31
C SER A 358 13.52 10.56 19.30
N LYS A 359 13.30 11.86 19.04
CA LYS A 359 11.99 12.49 19.08
C LYS A 359 11.72 13.35 17.85
N TYR A 360 10.47 13.33 17.43
CA TYR A 360 9.93 14.22 16.41
C TYR A 360 9.66 15.62 16.97
N GLN A 361 9.88 16.63 16.12
CA GLN A 361 9.52 18.02 16.38
C GLN A 361 8.42 18.45 15.40
N LEU A 362 7.41 19.16 15.89
CA LEU A 362 6.43 19.84 15.04
C LEU A 362 7.14 20.93 14.24
N VAL A 363 7.14 20.84 12.91
CA VAL A 363 7.84 21.78 12.02
C VAL A 363 6.90 22.68 11.24
N GLY A 364 5.63 22.35 11.17
CA GLY A 364 4.64 23.22 10.57
C GLY A 364 3.25 22.60 10.48
N LEU A 365 2.33 23.42 9.98
CA LEU A 365 0.92 23.09 9.81
C LEU A 365 0.56 23.23 8.33
N SER A 366 -0.35 22.38 7.85
CA SER A 366 -0.87 22.47 6.49
C SER A 366 -2.37 22.20 6.45
N LYS A 367 -3.13 22.97 5.67
CA LYS A 367 -4.52 22.61 5.35
C LYS A 367 -4.64 21.63 4.18
N GLN A 368 -3.55 21.44 3.43
CA GLN A 368 -3.50 20.59 2.24
C GLN A 368 -2.75 19.30 2.55
N ALA A 369 -2.91 18.27 1.72
CA ALA A 369 -2.22 16.99 1.89
C ALA A 369 -0.74 17.03 1.41
N PHE A 370 -0.08 18.17 1.61
CA PHE A 370 1.33 18.38 1.35
C PHE A 370 1.89 19.53 2.21
N PHE A 371 3.21 19.58 2.32
CA PHE A 371 3.95 20.63 3.00
C PHE A 371 5.30 20.86 2.34
N GLU A 372 5.78 22.11 2.35
CA GLU A 372 7.14 22.46 1.93
C GLU A 372 7.93 22.91 3.14
N ASP A 373 8.95 22.13 3.47
CA ASP A 373 9.80 22.37 4.61
C ASP A 373 11.09 23.08 4.19
N PHE A 374 11.13 24.38 4.45
CA PHE A 374 12.28 25.26 4.23
C PHE A 374 13.22 25.34 5.44
N GLY A 375 12.84 24.73 6.58
CA GLY A 375 13.61 24.77 7.80
C GLY A 375 14.71 23.72 7.86
N ILE A 376 15.16 23.20 6.72
CA ILE A 376 16.05 22.04 6.62
C ILE A 376 17.51 22.47 6.55
N GLN A 377 18.43 21.55 6.82
CA GLN A 377 19.84 21.69 6.45
C GLN A 377 20.12 20.91 5.17
N LYS A 378 20.81 21.55 4.23
CA LYS A 378 21.24 20.91 2.98
C LYS A 378 22.18 19.72 3.26
N ASN A 379 22.12 18.69 2.43
CA ASN A 379 22.85 17.42 2.57
C ASN A 379 22.57 16.66 3.88
N THR A 380 21.42 16.90 4.51
CA THR A 380 20.98 16.18 5.72
C THR A 380 19.63 15.51 5.45
N ALA A 381 19.49 14.26 5.87
CA ALA A 381 18.27 13.48 5.71
C ALA A 381 17.35 13.62 6.92
N TYR A 382 16.06 13.68 6.62
CA TYR A 382 14.99 13.76 7.59
C TYR A 382 13.92 12.72 7.30
N ASN A 383 13.27 12.25 8.36
CA ASN A 383 12.02 11.52 8.25
C ASN A 383 10.88 12.39 8.76
N TYR A 384 9.73 12.26 8.12
CA TYR A 384 8.53 13.00 8.44
C TYR A 384 7.44 12.08 8.96
N ARG A 385 6.60 12.61 9.85
CA ARG A 385 5.32 12.03 10.23
C ARG A 385 4.26 13.11 10.15
N VAL A 386 3.03 12.71 9.88
CA VAL A 386 1.92 13.64 9.71
C VAL A 386 0.77 13.17 10.59
N ALA A 387 0.19 14.07 11.36
CA ALA A 387 -1.07 13.81 12.06
C ALA A 387 -2.19 14.57 11.37
N SER A 388 -3.34 13.92 11.21
CA SER A 388 -4.57 14.57 10.76
C SER A 388 -5.17 15.33 11.93
N LEU A 389 -5.75 16.49 11.67
CA LEU A 389 -6.59 17.18 12.66
C LEU A 389 -8.00 17.40 12.14
N ASP A 390 -8.95 17.34 13.08
CA ASP A 390 -10.26 17.94 12.96
C ASP A 390 -10.36 19.15 13.90
N GLU A 391 -11.57 19.64 14.18
CA GLU A 391 -11.74 20.83 15.03
C GLU A 391 -11.26 20.64 16.47
N ASN A 392 -11.44 19.45 17.04
CA ASN A 392 -11.25 19.18 18.46
C ASN A 392 -10.23 18.07 18.74
N TYR A 393 -9.80 17.34 17.71
CA TYR A 393 -8.98 16.15 17.85
C TYR A 393 -7.79 16.16 16.89
N LEU A 394 -6.74 15.47 17.35
CA LEU A 394 -5.50 15.22 16.62
C LEU A 394 -5.32 13.70 16.58
N SER A 395 -5.20 13.14 15.38
CA SER A 395 -4.93 11.72 15.24
C SER A 395 -3.52 11.36 15.73
N LYS A 396 -3.26 10.06 15.93
CA LYS A 396 -1.89 9.59 16.04
C LYS A 396 -1.11 10.06 14.80
N ALA A 397 0.18 10.34 14.96
CA ALA A 397 1.02 10.64 13.82
C ALA A 397 1.16 9.40 12.93
N SER A 398 1.29 9.62 11.62
CA SER A 398 1.61 8.58 10.66
C SER A 398 2.91 7.87 11.03
N ILE A 399 3.12 6.74 10.39
CA ILE A 399 4.45 6.12 10.27
C ILE A 399 5.44 7.01 9.49
N ASP A 400 6.73 6.71 9.60
CA ASP A 400 7.82 7.48 8.99
C ASP A 400 7.69 7.53 7.46
N SER A 401 7.89 8.71 6.86
CA SER A 401 8.09 8.83 5.42
C SER A 401 9.33 8.08 4.94
N ASN A 402 9.53 7.99 3.62
CA ASN A 402 10.90 7.77 3.11
C ASN A 402 11.83 8.91 3.56
N ASP A 403 13.14 8.69 3.49
CA ASP A 403 14.13 9.76 3.72
C ASP A 403 13.84 10.92 2.76
N GLY A 404 13.83 12.14 3.29
CA GLY A 404 13.80 13.38 2.52
C GLY A 404 15.07 14.18 2.75
N TYR A 405 15.63 14.77 1.71
CA TYR A 405 16.85 15.58 1.80
C TYR A 405 16.93 16.58 0.65
N ALA A 406 17.68 17.67 0.86
CA ALA A 406 17.92 18.71 -0.13
C ALA A 406 19.39 18.72 -0.57
N VAL A 407 19.65 18.88 -1.87
CA VAL A 407 20.98 18.99 -2.49
C VAL A 407 20.91 19.95 -3.68
N ASP A 408 22.05 20.37 -4.22
CA ASP A 408 22.02 21.07 -5.52
C ASP A 408 21.57 20.08 -6.60
N PRO A 409 20.39 20.29 -7.21
CA PRO A 409 19.82 19.29 -8.10
C PRO A 409 20.62 19.25 -9.41
N THR A 410 21.07 18.06 -9.79
CA THR A 410 21.73 17.81 -11.09
C THR A 410 20.74 17.50 -12.21
N LYS A 411 19.47 17.28 -11.86
CA LYS A 411 18.32 17.04 -12.74
C LYS A 411 17.14 17.88 -12.26
N PRO A 412 16.17 18.23 -13.13
CA PRO A 412 14.96 18.92 -12.68
C PRO A 412 14.25 18.18 -11.55
N ALA A 413 13.60 18.93 -10.66
CA ALA A 413 12.86 18.40 -9.52
C ALA A 413 11.86 17.31 -9.95
N GLY A 414 11.96 16.13 -9.34
CA GLY A 414 11.02 15.04 -9.55
C GLY A 414 9.62 15.36 -9.02
N ILE A 415 8.66 14.51 -9.37
CA ILE A 415 7.29 14.57 -8.87
C ILE A 415 7.07 13.37 -7.96
N LEU A 416 6.62 13.63 -6.73
CA LEU A 416 6.26 12.58 -5.78
C LEU A 416 5.11 11.73 -6.35
N PRO A 417 5.02 10.44 -5.98
CA PRO A 417 3.98 9.55 -6.50
C PRO A 417 2.58 10.03 -6.06
N VAL A 418 1.55 9.59 -6.78
CA VAL A 418 0.16 9.82 -6.34
C VAL A 418 -0.16 8.99 -5.10
N THR A 419 -1.03 9.52 -4.24
CA THR A 419 -1.50 8.87 -3.02
C THR A 419 -2.97 8.45 -3.15
N ASN A 420 -3.43 7.55 -2.28
CA ASN A 420 -4.78 7.00 -2.26
C ASN A 420 -5.22 6.43 -3.63
N LEU A 421 -4.30 5.89 -4.43
CA LEU A 421 -4.70 5.20 -5.65
C LEU A 421 -5.60 4.02 -5.26
N ARG A 422 -6.74 3.89 -5.94
CA ARG A 422 -7.73 2.82 -5.76
C ARG A 422 -8.22 2.38 -7.13
N ALA A 423 -8.45 1.08 -7.26
CA ALA A 423 -9.17 0.51 -8.39
C ALA A 423 -10.48 -0.08 -7.86
N THR A 424 -11.60 0.29 -8.48
CA THR A 424 -12.92 -0.21 -8.10
C THR A 424 -13.73 -0.55 -9.34
N VAL A 425 -14.69 -1.45 -9.20
CA VAL A 425 -15.67 -1.69 -10.25
C VAL A 425 -16.63 -0.50 -10.30
N ALA A 426 -16.83 0.07 -11.47
CA ALA A 426 -17.78 1.16 -11.63
C ALA A 426 -19.22 0.66 -11.37
N PRO A 427 -20.17 1.53 -10.98
CA PRO A 427 -21.55 1.13 -10.66
C PRO A 427 -22.28 0.36 -11.77
N THR A 428 -21.86 0.53 -13.03
CA THR A 428 -22.38 -0.19 -14.21
C THR A 428 -21.88 -1.63 -14.35
N ASN A 429 -20.99 -2.10 -13.46
CA ASN A 429 -20.39 -3.44 -13.44
C ASN A 429 -19.72 -3.88 -14.75
N ASP A 430 -19.20 -2.94 -15.54
CA ASP A 430 -18.74 -3.22 -16.90
C ASP A 430 -17.38 -2.58 -17.24
N ARG A 431 -16.79 -1.87 -16.27
CA ARG A 431 -15.53 -1.11 -16.39
C ARG A 431 -14.88 -0.92 -15.02
N ILE A 432 -13.56 -0.72 -15.00
CA ILE A 432 -12.80 -0.41 -13.79
C ILE A 432 -12.58 1.10 -13.71
N LEU A 433 -12.91 1.69 -12.56
CA LEU A 433 -12.65 3.08 -12.21
C LEU A 433 -11.40 3.15 -11.32
N LEU A 434 -10.44 3.96 -11.74
CA LEU A 434 -9.26 4.33 -10.99
C LEU A 434 -9.43 5.75 -10.41
N GLU A 435 -9.11 5.94 -9.15
CA GLU A 435 -9.17 7.24 -8.45
C GLU A 435 -7.95 7.42 -7.54
N TRP A 436 -7.48 8.65 -7.39
CA TRP A 436 -6.34 9.00 -6.55
C TRP A 436 -6.42 10.45 -6.05
N ASP A 437 -5.55 10.83 -5.12
CA ASP A 437 -5.49 12.21 -4.61
C ASP A 437 -4.85 13.17 -5.60
N LYS A 438 -5.31 14.43 -5.56
CA LYS A 438 -4.79 15.51 -6.40
C LYS A 438 -3.37 15.90 -5.98
N GLN A 439 -2.46 16.03 -6.95
CA GLN A 439 -1.12 16.56 -6.73
C GLN A 439 -1.11 18.07 -6.41
N PRO A 440 -0.13 18.57 -5.62
CA PRO A 440 0.03 19.99 -5.28
C PRO A 440 0.29 20.89 -6.49
N ILE A 441 0.84 20.30 -7.55
CA ILE A 441 1.19 20.98 -8.79
C ILE A 441 0.26 20.53 -9.93
N SER A 442 0.05 21.41 -10.91
CA SER A 442 -0.65 21.02 -12.15
C SER A 442 0.11 19.86 -12.82
N THR A 443 -0.60 18.75 -13.04
CA THR A 443 -0.03 17.44 -13.37
C THR A 443 -0.96 16.71 -14.33
N THR A 444 -0.40 16.08 -15.35
CA THR A 444 -1.07 15.06 -16.16
C THR A 444 -0.67 13.69 -15.61
N TYR A 445 -1.59 12.73 -15.59
CA TYR A 445 -1.34 11.39 -15.05
C TYR A 445 -1.28 10.38 -16.18
N ALA A 446 -0.24 9.56 -16.22
CA ALA A 446 -0.08 8.43 -17.11
C ALA A 446 -0.44 7.13 -16.39
N ILE A 447 -1.36 6.38 -16.99
CA ILE A 447 -1.92 5.16 -16.41
C ILE A 447 -1.28 3.98 -17.11
N TYR A 448 -0.81 3.02 -16.33
CA TYR A 448 -0.25 1.77 -16.84
C TYR A 448 -0.94 0.57 -16.24
N LYS A 449 -1.01 -0.49 -17.03
CA LYS A 449 -1.64 -1.76 -16.68
C LYS A 449 -0.63 -2.89 -16.82
N TRP A 450 -0.54 -3.74 -15.82
CA TRP A 450 0.38 -4.88 -15.82
C TRP A 450 0.02 -5.87 -16.93
N ASN A 451 1.02 -6.33 -17.68
CA ASN A 451 0.87 -7.42 -18.61
C ASN A 451 1.61 -8.66 -18.07
N PRO A 452 0.92 -9.68 -17.55
CA PRO A 452 1.57 -10.83 -16.92
C PRO A 452 2.40 -11.67 -17.89
N MET A 453 1.99 -11.74 -19.16
CA MET A 453 2.71 -12.54 -20.17
C MET A 453 4.01 -11.87 -20.62
N ALA A 454 4.02 -10.54 -20.74
CA ALA A 454 5.20 -9.76 -21.10
C ALA A 454 6.03 -9.33 -19.88
N ARG A 455 5.50 -9.49 -18.66
CA ARG A 455 6.12 -9.11 -17.38
C ARG A 455 6.54 -7.63 -17.33
N ILE A 456 5.71 -6.75 -17.90
CA ILE A 456 5.93 -5.30 -17.94
C ILE A 456 4.62 -4.53 -17.73
N TYR A 457 4.73 -3.30 -17.26
CA TYR A 457 3.61 -2.36 -17.29
C TYR A 457 3.43 -1.75 -18.68
N ARG A 458 2.22 -1.87 -19.24
CA ARG A 458 1.86 -1.28 -20.53
C ARG A 458 1.07 0.00 -20.35
N PHE A 459 1.44 1.02 -21.12
CA PHE A 459 0.73 2.28 -21.15
C PHE A 459 -0.73 2.08 -21.59
N LEU A 460 -1.66 2.67 -20.84
CA LEU A 460 -3.11 2.57 -21.08
C LEU A 460 -3.70 3.90 -21.55
N GLY A 461 -3.27 5.02 -20.98
CA GLY A 461 -3.79 6.35 -21.32
C GLY A 461 -3.24 7.47 -20.43
N LYS A 462 -3.63 8.71 -20.74
CA LYS A 462 -3.33 9.91 -19.93
C LYS A 462 -4.61 10.68 -19.59
N THR A 463 -4.61 11.37 -18.46
CA THR A 463 -5.69 12.26 -18.04
C THR A 463 -5.17 13.41 -17.17
N GLU A 464 -5.84 14.55 -17.17
CA GLU A 464 -5.58 15.65 -16.23
C GLU A 464 -6.48 15.58 -14.98
N LYS A 465 -7.49 14.70 -15.02
CA LYS A 465 -8.37 14.43 -13.88
C LYS A 465 -7.68 13.49 -12.90
N THR A 466 -8.14 13.50 -11.65
CA THR A 466 -7.72 12.55 -10.60
C THR A 466 -8.47 11.23 -10.67
N SER A 467 -8.97 10.88 -11.86
CA SER A 467 -9.68 9.63 -12.13
C SER A 467 -9.52 9.20 -13.59
N TYR A 468 -9.57 7.89 -13.80
CA TYR A 468 -9.47 7.26 -15.12
C TYR A 468 -10.35 6.00 -15.19
N ILE A 469 -10.99 5.77 -16.32
CA ILE A 469 -11.86 4.61 -16.53
C ILE A 469 -11.22 3.68 -17.57
N ASP A 470 -10.91 2.43 -17.17
CA ASP A 470 -10.51 1.38 -18.09
C ASP A 470 -11.76 0.71 -18.71
N LEU A 471 -12.13 1.18 -19.90
CA LEU A 471 -13.24 0.63 -20.69
C LEU A 471 -12.93 -0.74 -21.30
N LYS A 472 -11.66 -1.17 -21.28
CA LYS A 472 -11.18 -2.43 -21.89
C LYS A 472 -10.70 -3.43 -20.83
N ALA A 473 -11.05 -3.20 -19.56
CA ALA A 473 -10.81 -4.15 -18.49
C ALA A 473 -11.45 -5.50 -18.82
N SER A 474 -10.71 -6.59 -18.58
CA SER A 474 -11.18 -7.94 -18.85
C SER A 474 -12.36 -8.28 -17.95
N ARG A 475 -13.43 -8.83 -18.54
CA ARG A 475 -14.68 -9.22 -17.85
C ARG A 475 -14.75 -10.71 -17.56
N ASN A 476 -13.59 -11.31 -17.33
CA ASN A 476 -13.47 -12.75 -17.09
C ASN A 476 -13.27 -13.09 -15.61
N GLY A 477 -13.43 -12.11 -14.70
CA GLY A 477 -13.21 -12.23 -13.26
C GLY A 477 -11.74 -12.28 -12.83
N ASP A 478 -10.77 -12.09 -13.74
CA ASP A 478 -9.37 -11.96 -13.32
C ASP A 478 -9.06 -10.53 -12.87
N SER A 479 -8.12 -10.39 -11.94
CA SER A 479 -7.69 -9.09 -11.43
C SER A 479 -6.74 -8.42 -12.40
N GLU A 480 -7.05 -7.16 -12.67
CA GLU A 480 -6.27 -6.24 -13.48
C GLU A 480 -5.45 -5.37 -12.53
N ILE A 481 -4.15 -5.25 -12.77
CA ILE A 481 -3.21 -4.51 -11.90
C ILE A 481 -2.82 -3.20 -12.58
N TYR A 482 -2.90 -2.10 -11.84
CA TYR A 482 -2.68 -0.74 -12.34
C TYR A 482 -1.65 0.02 -11.50
N GLN A 483 -0.96 0.96 -12.16
CA GLN A 483 -0.17 2.00 -11.52
C GLN A 483 -0.42 3.34 -12.22
N VAL A 484 -0.18 4.44 -11.50
CA VAL A 484 -0.31 5.80 -12.02
C VAL A 484 1.00 6.55 -11.79
N ILE A 485 1.47 7.21 -12.85
CA ILE A 485 2.69 8.02 -12.84
C ILE A 485 2.31 9.48 -13.11
N PRO A 486 2.57 10.42 -12.19
CA PRO A 486 2.35 11.84 -12.44
C PRO A 486 3.42 12.40 -13.39
N GLU A 487 3.03 13.30 -14.29
CA GLU A 487 3.90 13.94 -15.27
C GLU A 487 3.63 15.45 -15.38
N ARG A 488 4.67 16.23 -15.67
CA ARG A 488 4.54 17.67 -15.93
C ARG A 488 5.65 18.17 -16.84
N ASN A 489 5.33 18.82 -17.96
CA ASN A 489 6.32 19.45 -18.85
C ASN A 489 7.49 18.50 -19.21
N GLN A 490 7.19 17.27 -19.64
CA GLN A 490 8.15 16.19 -19.93
C GLN A 490 8.90 15.61 -18.71
N LEU A 491 8.68 16.12 -17.49
CA LEU A 491 9.13 15.49 -16.26
C LEU A 491 8.22 14.32 -15.92
N ILE A 492 8.83 13.17 -15.59
CA ILE A 492 8.15 11.95 -15.17
C ILE A 492 8.39 11.80 -13.66
N GLY A 493 7.30 11.63 -12.90
CA GLY A 493 7.34 11.39 -11.47
C GLY A 493 7.65 9.93 -11.09
N GLU A 494 7.71 9.67 -9.79
CA GLU A 494 7.78 8.30 -9.27
C GLU A 494 6.42 7.60 -9.47
N ALA A 495 6.45 6.29 -9.72
CA ALA A 495 5.24 5.50 -9.90
C ALA A 495 4.53 5.29 -8.55
N SER A 496 3.19 5.25 -8.56
CA SER A 496 2.43 4.81 -7.39
C SER A 496 2.70 3.34 -7.04
N TYR A 497 2.36 2.94 -5.82
CA TYR A 497 2.14 1.52 -5.56
C TYR A 497 0.98 0.99 -6.42
N TYR A 498 1.00 -0.31 -6.71
CA TYR A 498 -0.04 -0.91 -7.53
C TYR A 498 -1.36 -1.03 -6.77
N VAL A 499 -2.44 -1.02 -7.54
CA VAL A 499 -3.76 -1.45 -7.11
C VAL A 499 -4.32 -2.47 -8.07
N SER A 500 -5.26 -3.28 -7.62
CA SER A 500 -5.94 -4.24 -8.45
C SER A 500 -7.46 -4.14 -8.31
N ALA A 501 -8.15 -4.53 -9.37
CA ALA A 501 -9.59 -4.79 -9.36
C ALA A 501 -9.92 -5.81 -10.45
N HIS A 502 -11.02 -6.54 -10.30
CA HIS A 502 -11.51 -7.49 -11.30
C HIS A 502 -12.92 -7.15 -11.72
N LEU A 503 -13.29 -7.51 -12.96
CA LEU A 503 -14.68 -7.47 -13.42
C LEU A 503 -15.18 -8.88 -13.61
N ASP A 504 -16.16 -9.26 -12.79
CA ASP A 504 -16.88 -10.50 -12.95
C ASP A 504 -18.35 -10.21 -13.28
N PRO A 505 -18.76 -10.35 -14.55
CA PRO A 505 -20.14 -10.10 -14.95
C PRO A 505 -21.13 -11.13 -14.40
N SER A 506 -20.66 -12.25 -13.83
CA SER A 506 -21.50 -13.22 -13.13
C SER A 506 -21.68 -12.89 -11.64
N GLU A 507 -20.81 -12.04 -11.10
CA GLU A 507 -20.90 -11.57 -9.72
C GLU A 507 -21.88 -10.39 -9.64
N VAL A 508 -22.94 -10.56 -8.83
CA VAL A 508 -23.75 -9.42 -8.40
C VAL A 508 -22.93 -8.67 -7.37
N LEU A 509 -22.48 -7.46 -7.71
CA LEU A 509 -21.78 -6.58 -6.78
C LEU A 509 -22.68 -6.27 -5.58
N LYS A 510 -22.20 -6.58 -4.38
CA LYS A 510 -22.88 -6.25 -3.12
C LYS A 510 -22.02 -5.35 -2.22
N PRO A 511 -21.51 -4.22 -2.74
CA PRO A 511 -20.64 -3.35 -1.98
C PRO A 511 -21.39 -2.75 -0.80
N ARG A 512 -20.65 -2.32 0.23
CA ARG A 512 -21.21 -1.40 1.21
C ARG A 512 -21.57 -0.05 0.58
N PRO A 513 -22.60 0.66 1.08
CA PRO A 513 -22.88 2.03 0.66
C PRO A 513 -21.65 2.92 0.79
N LYS A 514 -21.41 3.76 -0.22
CA LYS A 514 -20.26 4.67 -0.29
C LYS A 514 -20.70 6.11 -0.14
N ASN A 515 -19.74 6.98 0.15
CA ASN A 515 -19.94 8.42 0.19
C ASN A 515 -21.12 8.87 1.06
N LEU A 516 -21.39 8.17 2.17
CA LEU A 516 -22.32 8.64 3.18
C LEU A 516 -21.91 10.05 3.62
N THR A 517 -22.88 10.94 3.62
CA THR A 517 -22.78 12.31 4.14
C THR A 517 -23.96 12.57 5.07
N ALA A 518 -23.69 13.24 6.18
CA ALA A 518 -24.70 13.69 7.13
C ALA A 518 -24.65 15.22 7.24
N SER A 519 -25.81 15.86 7.24
CA SER A 519 -25.89 17.32 7.35
C SER A 519 -25.52 17.78 8.77
N LYS A 520 -24.83 18.92 8.85
CA LYS A 520 -24.28 19.48 10.10
C LYS A 520 -24.87 20.85 10.35
N GLY A 521 -25.95 20.92 11.13
CA GLY A 521 -26.60 22.18 11.50
C GLY A 521 -27.30 22.91 10.34
N LEU A 522 -27.66 22.21 9.26
CA LEU A 522 -28.30 22.84 8.09
C LEU A 522 -29.84 22.90 8.19
N TYR A 523 -30.47 21.98 8.93
CA TYR A 523 -31.92 21.84 8.97
C TYR A 523 -32.44 21.87 10.41
N ALA A 524 -33.59 22.52 10.61
CA ALA A 524 -34.14 22.69 11.94
C ALA A 524 -34.71 21.37 12.43
N GLY A 525 -34.22 20.89 13.57
CA GLY A 525 -34.68 19.64 14.17
C GLY A 525 -34.40 18.38 13.34
N ALA A 526 -33.62 18.46 12.26
CA ALA A 526 -33.41 17.34 11.35
C ALA A 526 -31.95 17.21 10.89
N THR A 527 -31.48 15.98 10.76
CA THR A 527 -30.24 15.62 10.06
C THR A 527 -30.58 14.93 8.75
N ILE A 528 -30.00 15.39 7.63
CA ILE A 528 -30.21 14.81 6.30
C ILE A 528 -29.01 13.96 5.95
N LEU A 529 -29.26 12.69 5.65
CA LEU A 529 -28.29 11.70 5.23
C LEU A 529 -28.43 11.45 3.74
N GLN A 530 -27.31 11.33 3.03
CA GLN A 530 -27.26 10.95 1.63
C GLN A 530 -26.07 10.02 1.39
N TRP A 531 -26.25 9.00 0.55
CA TRP A 531 -25.20 8.04 0.22
C TRP A 531 -25.32 7.54 -1.22
N GLU A 532 -24.28 6.88 -1.69
CA GLU A 532 -24.30 6.11 -2.94
C GLU A 532 -24.76 4.69 -2.66
N GLY A 533 -25.77 4.26 -3.42
CA GLY A 533 -26.38 2.96 -3.29
C GLY A 533 -25.52 1.79 -3.80
N SER A 534 -25.94 0.58 -3.44
CA SER A 534 -25.30 -0.66 -3.88
C SER A 534 -26.16 -1.34 -4.93
N PRO A 535 -25.55 -1.86 -6.03
CA PRO A 535 -26.29 -2.64 -7.02
C PRO A 535 -27.05 -3.79 -6.35
N SER A 536 -28.29 -4.03 -6.79
CA SER A 536 -29.15 -5.11 -6.28
C SER A 536 -29.52 -5.04 -4.79
N ALA A 537 -29.24 -3.93 -4.10
CA ALA A 537 -29.78 -3.70 -2.76
C ALA A 537 -31.31 -3.55 -2.83
N VAL A 538 -32.03 -4.27 -1.99
CA VAL A 538 -33.50 -4.20 -1.89
C VAL A 538 -33.96 -3.10 -0.94
N ALA A 539 -33.11 -2.73 0.02
CA ALA A 539 -33.31 -1.61 0.92
C ALA A 539 -31.97 -1.20 1.57
N TYR A 540 -32.03 -0.14 2.36
CA TYR A 540 -30.93 0.40 3.16
C TYR A 540 -31.39 0.53 4.61
N HIS A 541 -30.56 0.02 5.52
CA HIS A 541 -30.74 0.15 6.96
C HIS A 541 -29.87 1.30 7.47
N ILE A 542 -30.48 2.27 8.13
CA ILE A 542 -29.81 3.44 8.68
C ILE A 542 -29.59 3.19 10.16
N PHE A 543 -28.34 3.33 10.58
CA PHE A 543 -27.91 3.21 11.97
C PHE A 543 -27.48 4.56 12.50
N ARG A 544 -27.86 4.86 13.73
CA ARG A 544 -27.44 6.03 14.49
C ARG A 544 -26.79 5.61 15.80
N LYS A 545 -25.73 6.31 16.17
CA LYS A 545 -25.06 6.19 17.46
C LYS A 545 -24.84 7.59 18.05
N THR A 546 -25.53 7.87 19.15
CA THR A 546 -25.46 9.16 19.87
C THR A 546 -24.65 9.01 21.16
N ASP A 547 -24.95 7.95 21.93
CA ASP A 547 -24.22 7.55 23.14
C ASP A 547 -24.26 6.00 23.20
N GLY A 548 -23.14 5.32 23.51
CA GLY A 548 -23.15 3.86 23.74
C GLY A 548 -23.01 2.99 22.50
N SER A 549 -24.07 2.31 22.06
CA SER A 549 -24.07 1.32 20.96
C SER A 549 -24.82 1.81 19.72
N TRP A 550 -24.62 1.17 18.57
CA TRP A 550 -25.37 1.49 17.36
C TRP A 550 -26.85 1.06 17.49
N LYS A 551 -27.75 1.88 16.97
CA LYS A 551 -29.18 1.58 16.88
C LYS A 551 -29.66 1.76 15.45
N GLU A 552 -30.38 0.79 14.93
CA GLU A 552 -31.12 0.96 13.69
C GLU A 552 -32.27 1.95 13.93
N ILE A 553 -32.34 3.01 13.11
CA ILE A 553 -33.37 4.06 13.23
C ILE A 553 -34.37 4.05 12.08
N ALA A 554 -34.00 3.48 10.93
CA ALA A 554 -34.88 3.40 9.78
C ALA A 554 -34.42 2.35 8.77
N LYS A 555 -35.38 1.94 7.94
CA LYS A 555 -35.18 1.18 6.70
C LYS A 555 -35.84 1.94 5.55
N THR A 556 -35.15 2.09 4.43
CA THR A 556 -35.65 2.84 3.27
C THR A 556 -35.15 2.24 1.95
N THR A 557 -35.87 2.47 0.86
CA THR A 557 -35.40 2.19 -0.51
C THR A 557 -34.71 3.39 -1.16
N GLU A 558 -34.86 4.57 -0.57
CA GLU A 558 -34.29 5.82 -1.06
C GLU A 558 -32.79 5.94 -0.72
N LEU A 559 -32.05 6.72 -1.49
CA LEU A 559 -30.62 7.01 -1.22
C LEU A 559 -30.40 8.23 -0.31
N GLN A 560 -31.48 8.64 0.36
CA GLN A 560 -31.49 9.73 1.31
C GLN A 560 -32.44 9.42 2.46
N PHE A 561 -32.11 9.95 3.64
CA PHE A 561 -32.94 9.81 4.82
C PHE A 561 -32.92 11.10 5.64
N LYS A 562 -34.07 11.44 6.24
CA LYS A 562 -34.23 12.60 7.11
C LYS A 562 -34.47 12.08 8.53
N ASP A 563 -33.49 12.27 9.40
CA ASP A 563 -33.58 11.94 10.82
C ASP A 563 -34.13 13.14 11.60
N ASP A 564 -35.42 13.10 11.92
CA ASP A 564 -36.13 14.12 12.71
C ASP A 564 -36.11 13.85 14.22
N GLU A 565 -35.49 12.74 14.64
CA GLU A 565 -35.40 12.34 16.04
C GLU A 565 -34.00 12.59 16.61
N SER A 566 -33.06 13.16 15.84
CA SER A 566 -31.78 13.58 16.38
C SER A 566 -32.02 14.80 17.26
N TYR A 567 -32.07 14.65 18.57
CA TYR A 567 -32.25 15.77 19.50
C TYR A 567 -30.89 16.39 19.83
N GLN A 568 -30.60 17.59 19.29
CA GLN A 568 -29.49 18.53 19.61
C GLN A 568 -28.04 17.98 19.72
N LYS A 569 -27.83 16.67 19.74
CA LYS A 569 -26.54 16.03 19.94
C LYS A 569 -25.99 15.57 18.61
N GLU A 570 -24.69 15.81 18.47
CA GLU A 570 -23.87 15.18 17.46
C GLU A 570 -24.05 13.66 17.49
N SER A 571 -24.36 13.08 16.33
CA SER A 571 -24.59 11.64 16.20
C SER A 571 -23.80 11.10 15.02
N PHE A 572 -23.30 9.88 15.17
CA PHE A 572 -22.71 9.12 14.10
C PHE A 572 -23.80 8.36 13.35
N TYR A 573 -23.66 8.33 12.02
CA TYR A 573 -24.55 7.63 11.12
C TYR A 573 -23.77 6.65 10.27
N ALA A 574 -24.32 5.45 10.05
CA ALA A 574 -23.82 4.46 9.11
C ALA A 574 -25.00 3.85 8.36
N VAL A 575 -24.75 3.38 7.13
CA VAL A 575 -25.79 2.75 6.31
C VAL A 575 -25.30 1.40 5.81
N ALA A 576 -26.13 0.37 5.90
CA ALA A 576 -25.87 -0.95 5.31
C ALA A 576 -26.94 -1.27 4.26
N SER A 577 -26.53 -1.90 3.17
CA SER A 577 -27.46 -2.41 2.16
C SER A 577 -28.01 -3.76 2.58
N GLU A 578 -29.30 -3.96 2.38
CA GLU A 578 -29.96 -5.26 2.49
C GLU A 578 -30.09 -5.90 1.10
N PHE A 579 -29.90 -7.21 1.05
CA PHE A 579 -30.05 -8.05 -0.13
C PHE A 579 -31.01 -9.19 0.14
N GLU A 580 -31.42 -9.89 -0.92
CA GLU A 580 -32.27 -11.07 -0.81
C GLU A 580 -31.74 -12.09 0.21
N GLY A 581 -32.66 -12.66 1.01
CA GLY A 581 -32.32 -13.62 2.07
C GLY A 581 -31.96 -12.98 3.42
N ASN A 582 -32.28 -11.69 3.65
CA ASN A 582 -31.96 -10.95 4.87
C ASN A 582 -30.46 -10.94 5.16
N LEU A 583 -29.69 -10.69 4.11
CA LEU A 583 -28.24 -10.60 4.15
C LEU A 583 -27.83 -9.14 3.89
N PHE A 584 -26.79 -8.70 4.57
CA PHE A 584 -26.40 -7.30 4.61
C PHE A 584 -25.00 -7.08 4.05
N SER A 585 -24.73 -5.91 3.47
CA SER A 585 -23.36 -5.48 3.27
C SER A 585 -22.69 -5.20 4.63
N PHE A 586 -21.37 -5.01 4.62
CA PHE A 586 -20.72 -4.22 5.67
C PHE A 586 -21.35 -2.81 5.74
N PRO A 587 -21.34 -2.16 6.91
CA PRO A 587 -21.79 -0.78 7.03
C PRO A 587 -20.86 0.17 6.26
N SER A 588 -21.41 1.27 5.77
CA SER A 588 -20.65 2.38 5.21
C SER A 588 -19.62 2.90 6.22
N GLU A 589 -18.57 3.56 5.74
CA GLU A 589 -17.80 4.45 6.60
C GLU A 589 -18.77 5.45 7.24
N PRO A 590 -18.75 5.64 8.57
CA PRO A 590 -19.74 6.49 9.21
C PRO A 590 -19.52 7.96 8.82
N ASP A 591 -20.55 8.79 8.97
CA ASP A 591 -20.43 10.26 8.97
C ASP A 591 -21.11 10.86 10.20
N ILE A 592 -20.75 12.09 10.54
CA ILE A 592 -21.27 12.81 11.71
C ILE A 592 -22.30 13.84 11.24
N GLY A 593 -23.46 13.86 11.90
CA GLY A 593 -24.50 14.86 11.65
C GLY A 593 -25.16 15.36 12.93
N PHE A 594 -25.79 16.53 12.83
CA PHE A 594 -26.59 17.12 13.90
C PHE A 594 -27.58 18.14 13.32
N PRO A 595 -28.75 18.32 13.97
CA PRO A 595 -29.73 19.29 13.56
C PRO A 595 -29.32 20.70 14.00
N SER A 596 -29.92 21.73 13.41
CA SER A 596 -29.82 23.09 13.92
C SER A 596 -30.96 23.41 14.90
N LEU A 597 -30.61 24.14 15.96
CA LEU A 597 -31.56 24.73 16.92
C LEU A 597 -32.27 25.99 16.37
N VAL A 598 -31.71 26.61 15.33
CA VAL A 598 -32.09 27.96 14.87
C VAL A 598 -32.55 27.98 13.41
N ALA A 599 -32.44 26.87 12.69
CA ALA A 599 -32.85 26.78 11.28
C ALA A 599 -34.38 26.91 11.03
N GLY A 600 -35.16 27.27 12.07
CA GLY A 600 -36.57 27.64 12.01
C GLY A 600 -36.87 29.12 12.26
N ARG A 601 -35.90 30.05 12.27
CA ARG A 601 -36.17 31.50 12.53
C ARG A 601 -35.65 32.53 11.51
N SER A 602 -35.12 32.12 10.35
CA SER A 602 -34.80 33.08 9.27
C SER A 602 -35.47 32.65 7.97
N SER A 603 -36.74 33.03 7.78
CA SER A 603 -37.46 32.76 6.53
C SER A 603 -36.79 33.49 5.36
N GLY A 604 -35.92 32.79 4.62
CA GLY A 604 -35.67 33.05 3.19
C GLY A 604 -34.23 33.41 2.73
N ILE A 605 -33.23 33.56 3.60
CA ILE A 605 -31.87 34.00 3.18
C ILE A 605 -30.86 32.85 3.28
N LYS A 606 -30.19 32.56 2.16
CA LYS A 606 -29.11 31.56 2.09
C LYS A 606 -27.79 32.15 2.61
N SER A 607 -26.97 31.33 3.28
CA SER A 607 -25.58 31.68 3.58
C SER A 607 -24.69 31.57 2.34
N PRO A 608 -23.63 32.39 2.20
CA PRO A 608 -22.68 32.29 1.10
C PRO A 608 -21.80 31.04 1.22
N GLU A 609 -21.26 30.59 0.08
CA GLU A 609 -20.12 29.69 0.06
C GLU A 609 -18.84 30.51 0.15
N LEU A 610 -18.15 30.43 1.28
CA LEU A 610 -16.93 31.17 1.56
C LEU A 610 -15.72 30.48 0.92
N ILE A 611 -14.91 31.25 0.20
CA ILE A 611 -13.59 30.82 -0.29
C ILE A 611 -12.53 31.64 0.44
N VAL A 612 -11.54 30.97 1.01
CA VAL A 612 -10.38 31.59 1.69
C VAL A 612 -9.08 31.11 1.05
N THR A 613 -8.25 32.04 0.59
CA THR A 613 -6.93 31.78 0.02
C THR A 613 -5.84 32.42 0.88
N GLU A 614 -4.78 31.67 1.21
CA GLU A 614 -3.63 32.20 1.94
C GLU A 614 -2.50 32.63 1.00
N ASN A 615 -1.94 33.80 1.26
CA ASN A 615 -0.68 34.23 0.71
C ASN A 615 0.41 34.11 1.78
N HIS A 616 1.15 32.99 1.73
CA HIS A 616 2.22 32.69 2.68
C HIS A 616 3.39 33.69 2.64
N LYS A 617 3.59 34.43 1.54
CA LYS A 617 4.66 35.43 1.42
C LYS A 617 4.31 36.73 2.15
N THR A 618 3.07 37.18 2.03
CA THR A 618 2.61 38.45 2.62
C THR A 618 1.87 38.26 3.94
N SER A 619 1.68 37.01 4.39
CA SER A 619 0.86 36.67 5.57
C SER A 619 -0.57 37.21 5.49
N GLU A 620 -1.17 37.16 4.29
CA GLU A 620 -2.51 37.69 4.00
C GLU A 620 -3.50 36.55 3.72
N PHE A 621 -4.72 36.69 4.23
CA PHE A 621 -5.86 35.85 3.89
C PHE A 621 -6.82 36.65 3.01
N SER A 622 -7.13 36.14 1.83
CA SER A 622 -8.13 36.72 0.93
C SER A 622 -9.42 35.91 0.97
N PHE A 623 -10.54 36.60 1.17
CA PHE A 623 -11.88 36.04 1.29
C PHE A 623 -12.71 36.45 0.09
N SER A 624 -13.49 35.52 -0.47
CA SER A 624 -14.41 35.79 -1.57
C SER A 624 -15.63 34.88 -1.54
N TRP A 625 -16.77 35.37 -2.01
CA TRP A 625 -18.01 34.61 -2.14
C TRP A 625 -18.89 35.18 -3.27
N ASN A 626 -19.86 34.39 -3.72
CA ASN A 626 -20.83 34.87 -4.71
C ASN A 626 -21.90 35.75 -4.04
N PRO A 627 -22.32 36.86 -4.68
CA PRO A 627 -23.38 37.71 -4.17
C PRO A 627 -24.72 36.95 -4.11
N ILE A 628 -25.52 37.25 -3.09
CA ILE A 628 -26.83 36.64 -2.87
C ILE A 628 -27.90 37.73 -3.05
N PRO A 629 -28.93 37.49 -3.89
CA PRO A 629 -29.99 38.47 -4.11
C PRO A 629 -30.66 38.92 -2.80
N LYS A 630 -30.97 40.21 -2.70
CA LYS A 630 -31.66 40.83 -1.54
C LYS A 630 -30.85 40.83 -0.23
N VAL A 631 -29.56 40.49 -0.26
CA VAL A 631 -28.63 40.64 0.88
C VAL A 631 -28.04 42.05 0.87
N THR A 632 -28.04 42.69 2.04
CA THR A 632 -27.54 44.06 2.23
C THR A 632 -26.10 44.11 2.74
N SER A 633 -25.69 43.12 3.54
CA SER A 633 -24.31 42.99 4.03
C SER A 633 -23.99 41.54 4.38
N TYR A 634 -22.72 41.26 4.62
CA TYR A 634 -22.19 39.97 5.05
C TYR A 634 -21.37 40.14 6.32
N LYS A 635 -21.55 39.24 7.29
CA LYS A 635 -20.77 39.18 8.52
C LYS A 635 -19.81 37.99 8.47
N ILE A 636 -18.51 38.26 8.59
CA ILE A 636 -17.44 37.27 8.58
C ILE A 636 -16.96 37.10 10.01
N TYR A 637 -16.90 35.86 10.46
CA TYR A 637 -16.48 35.47 11.79
C TYR A 637 -15.23 34.60 11.73
N MET A 638 -14.44 34.67 12.79
CA MET A 638 -13.22 33.90 12.97
C MET A 638 -13.17 33.28 14.36
N ARG A 639 -12.65 32.07 14.43
CA ARG A 639 -12.31 31.35 15.67
C ARG A 639 -10.96 30.69 15.51
N LYS A 640 -10.14 30.64 16.56
CA LYS A 640 -8.89 29.85 16.55
C LYS A 640 -9.19 28.42 16.98
N LYS A 641 -8.35 27.46 16.57
CA LYS A 641 -8.37 26.11 17.13
C LYS A 641 -8.29 26.17 18.66
N ASN A 642 -9.17 25.44 19.34
CA ASN A 642 -9.39 25.41 20.79
C ASN A 642 -10.11 26.64 21.40
N ASP A 643 -10.37 27.71 20.64
CA ASP A 643 -11.24 28.78 21.14
C ASP A 643 -12.70 28.30 21.08
N PRO A 644 -13.49 28.49 22.15
CA PRO A 644 -14.90 28.07 22.16
C PRO A 644 -15.80 29.03 21.38
N GLU A 645 -15.44 30.31 21.30
CA GLU A 645 -16.30 31.38 20.79
C GLU A 645 -15.86 31.93 19.43
N TRP A 646 -16.84 32.31 18.60
CA TRP A 646 -16.60 32.99 17.33
C TRP A 646 -16.53 34.51 17.52
N SER A 647 -15.57 35.15 16.88
CA SER A 647 -15.39 36.61 16.89
C SER A 647 -15.76 37.22 15.55
N LEU A 648 -16.54 38.31 15.54
CA LEU A 648 -16.83 39.05 14.31
C LEU A 648 -15.56 39.76 13.83
N VAL A 649 -15.10 39.42 12.64
CA VAL A 649 -13.93 40.04 11.99
C VAL A 649 -14.35 41.29 11.23
N LYS A 650 -15.42 41.16 10.43
CA LYS A 650 -15.84 42.21 9.51
C LYS A 650 -17.31 42.07 9.15
N GLU A 651 -18.01 43.20 9.08
CA GLU A 651 -19.25 43.33 8.31
C GLU A 651 -18.96 44.16 7.05
N THR A 652 -19.43 43.71 5.89
CA THR A 652 -19.20 44.39 4.61
C THR A 652 -20.34 44.17 3.61
N SER A 653 -20.59 45.15 2.74
CA SER A 653 -21.46 44.98 1.56
C SER A 653 -20.74 44.38 0.35
N ASP A 654 -19.41 44.36 0.38
CA ASP A 654 -18.59 43.79 -0.69
C ASP A 654 -18.67 42.26 -0.69
N THR A 655 -18.27 41.65 -1.80
CA THR A 655 -18.20 40.18 -1.96
C THR A 655 -16.80 39.62 -1.76
N ASN A 656 -15.87 40.45 -1.32
CA ASN A 656 -14.50 40.08 -1.02
C ASN A 656 -13.92 40.93 0.12
N PHE A 657 -12.89 40.41 0.78
CA PHE A 657 -12.21 41.06 1.90
C PHE A 657 -10.80 40.49 2.06
N LYS A 658 -9.88 41.26 2.64
CA LYS A 658 -8.51 40.82 2.95
C LYS A 658 -8.20 41.04 4.42
N LEU A 659 -7.57 40.06 5.05
CA LEU A 659 -7.15 40.08 6.45
C LEU A 659 -5.64 39.82 6.54
N GLN A 660 -4.95 40.61 7.33
CA GLN A 660 -3.52 40.47 7.61
C GLN A 660 -3.29 40.46 9.13
N ASN A 661 -2.02 40.32 9.55
CA ASN A 661 -1.58 40.42 10.95
C ASN A 661 -2.19 39.37 11.89
N LEU A 662 -2.62 38.21 11.35
CA LEU A 662 -2.94 37.05 12.17
C LEU A 662 -1.65 36.35 12.64
N THR A 663 -1.73 35.74 13.82
CA THR A 663 -0.65 34.92 14.37
C THR A 663 -0.38 33.72 13.45
N LYS A 664 0.87 33.51 13.06
CA LYS A 664 1.26 32.34 12.27
C LYS A 664 1.29 31.08 13.13
N ASN A 665 1.39 29.91 12.48
CA ASN A 665 1.44 28.59 13.11
C ASN A 665 0.21 28.28 13.98
N GLN A 666 -0.95 28.77 13.56
CA GLN A 666 -2.23 28.59 14.23
C GLN A 666 -3.31 28.32 13.18
N PHE A 667 -4.15 27.31 13.42
CA PHE A 667 -5.34 27.09 12.61
C PHE A 667 -6.42 28.11 12.98
N TYR A 668 -7.01 28.68 11.94
CA TYR A 668 -8.17 29.56 12.00
C TYR A 668 -9.34 28.93 11.26
N PHE A 669 -10.53 29.12 11.83
CA PHE A 669 -11.81 28.77 11.25
C PHE A 669 -12.52 30.05 10.88
N PHE A 670 -13.06 30.10 9.66
CA PHE A 670 -13.82 31.25 9.17
C PHE A 670 -15.22 30.82 8.74
N ALA A 671 -16.22 31.60 9.13
CA ALA A 671 -17.60 31.39 8.73
C ALA A 671 -18.24 32.72 8.33
N ILE A 672 -19.23 32.68 7.44
CA ILE A 672 -19.90 33.87 6.91
C ILE A 672 -21.41 33.75 7.04
N GLN A 673 -22.07 34.86 7.37
CA GLN A 673 -23.53 35.02 7.35
C GLN A 673 -23.93 36.12 6.36
N SER A 674 -25.07 35.93 5.71
CA SER A 674 -25.77 36.98 4.95
C SER A 674 -26.67 37.78 5.88
N VAL A 675 -26.79 39.09 5.65
CA VAL A 675 -27.67 39.99 6.40
C VAL A 675 -28.58 40.71 5.41
N SER A 676 -29.90 40.65 5.61
CA SER A 676 -30.87 41.42 4.84
C SER A 676 -31.74 42.29 5.73
N LYS A 677 -31.86 43.56 5.36
CA LYS A 677 -32.72 44.53 6.04
C LYS A 677 -34.18 44.04 6.11
N GLY A 678 -34.74 43.99 7.31
CA GLY A 678 -36.14 43.60 7.57
C GLY A 678 -36.41 42.09 7.61
N ILE A 679 -35.42 41.24 7.30
CA ILE A 679 -35.54 39.77 7.35
C ILE A 679 -34.59 39.18 8.41
N GLY A 680 -33.40 39.77 8.60
CA GLY A 680 -32.42 39.34 9.59
C GLY A 680 -31.18 38.68 8.98
N GLU A 681 -30.55 37.79 9.74
CA GLU A 681 -29.30 37.10 9.37
C GLU A 681 -29.57 35.66 8.93
N SER A 682 -28.74 35.14 8.02
CA SER A 682 -28.74 33.72 7.69
C SER A 682 -28.05 32.88 8.77
N LEU A 683 -28.13 31.56 8.66
CA LEU A 683 -27.21 30.65 9.35
C LEU A 683 -25.75 30.93 8.93
N PHE A 684 -24.79 30.44 9.72
CA PHE A 684 -23.39 30.40 9.32
C PHE A 684 -23.17 29.51 8.10
N SER A 685 -22.20 29.87 7.26
CA SER A 685 -21.63 28.93 6.28
C SER A 685 -20.95 27.76 6.98
N LYS A 686 -20.67 26.68 6.24
CA LYS A 686 -19.70 25.68 6.69
C LYS A 686 -18.36 26.38 7.00
N PRO A 687 -17.73 26.13 8.16
CA PRO A 687 -16.44 26.70 8.48
C PRO A 687 -15.38 26.36 7.42
N VAL A 688 -14.60 27.35 7.02
CA VAL A 688 -13.42 27.19 6.17
C VAL A 688 -12.19 27.23 7.07
N THR A 689 -11.39 26.17 7.04
CA THR A 689 -10.13 26.12 7.78
C THR A 689 -9.01 26.77 6.97
N SER A 690 -8.16 27.55 7.63
CA SER A 690 -7.01 28.20 7.00
C SER A 690 -5.85 28.33 7.96
N VAL A 691 -4.63 28.31 7.42
CA VAL A 691 -3.40 28.38 8.21
C VAL A 691 -2.26 28.97 7.40
N ILE A 692 -1.48 29.84 8.04
CA ILE A 692 -0.17 30.25 7.55
C ILE A 692 0.86 29.73 8.55
N SER A 693 1.76 28.88 8.08
CA SER A 693 2.79 28.26 8.91
C SER A 693 4.18 28.72 8.48
N ASP A 694 5.00 29.09 9.46
CA ASP A 694 6.44 29.25 9.29
C ASP A 694 7.12 27.93 9.63
N THR A 695 8.13 27.56 8.84
CA THR A 695 8.88 26.32 9.06
C THR A 695 9.84 26.49 10.22
N VAL A 696 9.94 25.46 11.06
CA VAL A 696 10.92 25.45 12.15
C VAL A 696 12.30 25.08 11.59
N VAL A 697 13.24 26.01 11.72
CA VAL A 697 14.62 25.83 11.23
C VAL A 697 15.38 24.84 12.11
N ASP A 698 16.02 23.85 11.49
CA ASP A 698 16.97 22.98 12.14
C ASP A 698 18.28 23.73 12.38
N ILE A 699 18.47 24.17 13.62
CA ILE A 699 19.68 24.84 14.09
C ILE A 699 20.70 23.88 14.73
N LYS A 700 20.40 22.58 14.83
CA LYS A 700 21.29 21.63 15.49
C LYS A 700 22.53 21.44 14.64
N LYS A 701 23.72 21.62 15.24
CA LYS A 701 24.99 21.35 14.55
C LYS A 701 25.01 19.93 14.00
N VAL A 702 25.21 19.78 12.70
CA VAL A 702 25.51 18.50 12.07
C VAL A 702 26.96 18.17 12.37
N LYS A 703 27.19 17.12 13.17
CA LYS A 703 28.54 16.61 13.41
C LYS A 703 28.97 15.82 12.18
N THR A 704 29.93 16.34 11.42
CA THR A 704 30.51 15.67 10.25
C THR A 704 31.70 14.76 10.61
N PHE A 705 32.22 14.82 11.85
CA PHE A 705 33.42 14.10 12.30
C PHE A 705 33.11 12.98 13.30
N GLY A 706 33.61 11.75 13.01
CA GLY A 706 33.52 10.52 13.84
C GLY A 706 32.18 9.79 13.74
N GLU A 707 32.19 8.45 13.64
CA GLU A 707 31.02 7.53 13.50
C GLU A 707 29.85 8.04 12.62
N SER A 708 30.14 8.96 11.69
CA SER A 708 29.13 9.60 10.85
C SER A 708 28.64 8.55 9.85
N ALA A 709 27.35 8.62 9.47
CA ALA A 709 26.61 7.55 8.80
C ALA A 709 27.33 6.86 7.61
N ILE A 710 28.29 7.53 6.97
CA ILE A 710 29.15 6.97 5.95
C ILE A 710 29.93 5.72 6.42
N GLN A 711 30.45 5.71 7.66
CA GLN A 711 31.20 4.55 8.19
C GLN A 711 30.35 3.27 8.23
N LYS A 712 29.03 3.43 8.27
CA LYS A 712 28.07 2.33 8.27
C LYS A 712 27.94 1.70 6.89
N PHE A 713 28.12 2.48 5.83
CA PHE A 713 28.21 1.98 4.45
C PHE A 713 29.62 1.52 4.08
N ILE A 714 30.68 2.03 4.72
CA ILE A 714 32.05 1.66 4.36
C ILE A 714 32.28 0.16 4.53
N GLY A 715 32.85 -0.45 3.51
CA GLY A 715 33.29 -1.83 3.56
C GLY A 715 33.11 -2.53 2.22
N PRO A 716 33.67 -3.73 2.10
CA PRO A 716 33.24 -4.67 1.11
C PRO A 716 31.93 -5.34 1.56
N TRP A 717 31.01 -5.42 0.61
CA TRP A 717 29.69 -6.01 0.75
C TRP A 717 29.55 -7.09 -0.29
N THR A 718 29.07 -8.26 0.12
CA THR A 718 28.86 -9.39 -0.78
C THR A 718 27.39 -9.69 -0.94
N ALA A 719 26.98 -9.89 -2.19
CA ALA A 719 25.70 -10.47 -2.50
C ALA A 719 25.89 -11.61 -3.50
N MET A 720 24.89 -12.47 -3.55
CA MET A 720 24.74 -13.46 -4.60
C MET A 720 23.70 -12.97 -5.59
N TYR A 721 24.03 -12.83 -6.87
CA TYR A 721 23.09 -12.43 -7.92
C TYR A 721 22.88 -13.53 -8.95
N TRP A 722 21.68 -13.61 -9.52
CA TRP A 722 21.36 -14.55 -10.58
C TRP A 722 21.62 -13.92 -11.96
N ASP A 723 22.35 -14.62 -12.83
CA ASP A 723 22.90 -14.04 -14.06
C ASP A 723 22.02 -14.15 -15.32
N GLY A 724 20.76 -14.57 -15.21
CA GLY A 724 19.90 -14.78 -16.38
C GLY A 724 20.07 -16.12 -17.10
N LYS A 725 21.18 -16.83 -16.86
CA LYS A 725 21.68 -17.89 -17.75
C LYS A 725 22.05 -19.20 -17.06
N ASN A 726 21.62 -19.39 -15.80
CA ASN A 726 21.78 -20.58 -14.95
C ASN A 726 22.97 -20.56 -13.99
N LYS A 727 23.53 -19.40 -13.63
CA LYS A 727 24.53 -19.33 -12.56
C LYS A 727 24.21 -18.21 -11.59
N VAL A 728 24.25 -18.55 -10.31
CA VAL A 728 24.36 -17.54 -9.26
C VAL A 728 25.84 -17.17 -9.15
N LYS A 729 26.13 -15.88 -9.21
CA LYS A 729 27.49 -15.34 -9.12
C LYS A 729 27.62 -14.47 -7.87
N PRO A 730 28.75 -14.52 -7.16
CA PRO A 730 29.05 -13.53 -6.15
C PRO A 730 29.29 -12.18 -6.83
N VAL A 731 28.83 -11.11 -6.21
CA VAL A 731 29.19 -9.73 -6.52
C VAL A 731 29.72 -9.08 -5.26
N ARG A 732 30.76 -8.26 -5.45
CA ARG A 732 31.38 -7.48 -4.40
C ARG A 732 31.15 -6.00 -4.68
N LEU A 733 30.44 -5.33 -3.78
CA LEU A 733 30.28 -3.89 -3.76
C LEU A 733 31.22 -3.34 -2.68
N THR A 734 32.18 -2.51 -3.05
CA THR A 734 33.05 -1.83 -2.08
C THR A 734 32.68 -0.37 -1.99
N ILE A 735 32.40 0.12 -0.79
CA ILE A 735 32.14 1.53 -0.54
C ILE A 735 33.28 2.06 0.33
N GLU A 736 33.97 3.08 -0.16
CA GLU A 736 35.14 3.69 0.48
C GLU A 736 34.85 5.17 0.74
N ALA A 737 35.34 5.69 1.86
CA ALA A 737 35.40 7.14 2.07
C ALA A 737 36.59 7.71 1.31
N GLU A 738 36.35 8.74 0.52
CA GLU A 738 37.39 9.48 -0.20
C GLU A 738 38.04 10.53 0.71
N ASP A 739 37.22 11.22 1.52
CA ASP A 739 37.68 12.28 2.39
C ASP A 739 36.82 12.42 3.67
N ILE A 740 37.25 13.36 4.51
CA ILE A 740 36.58 13.74 5.75
C ILE A 740 35.31 14.59 5.52
N GLU A 741 35.06 15.05 4.30
CA GLU A 741 33.91 15.90 3.95
C GLU A 741 32.67 15.08 3.55
N GLY A 742 32.82 13.75 3.52
CA GLY A 742 31.75 12.79 3.26
C GLY A 742 31.66 12.35 1.81
N ASN A 743 32.69 12.56 0.99
CA ASN A 743 32.74 11.99 -0.36
C ASN A 743 33.01 10.48 -0.28
N ILE A 744 32.29 9.71 -1.12
CA ILE A 744 32.42 8.26 -1.25
C ILE A 744 32.81 7.88 -2.65
N ILE A 745 33.54 6.76 -2.73
CA ILE A 745 33.79 6.02 -3.96
C ILE A 745 33.10 4.67 -3.81
N MET A 746 32.32 4.28 -4.82
CA MET A 746 31.74 2.96 -4.90
C MET A 746 32.34 2.17 -6.06
N LYS A 747 32.74 0.94 -5.76
CA LYS A 747 33.32 0.00 -6.72
C LYS A 747 32.47 -1.26 -6.84
N TRP A 748 32.17 -1.66 -8.06
CA TRP A 748 31.50 -2.91 -8.41
C TRP A 748 32.51 -3.89 -9.00
N ASN A 749 32.78 -4.99 -8.28
CA ASN A 749 33.83 -5.95 -8.62
C ASN A 749 35.14 -5.21 -8.98
N GLU A 750 35.59 -4.34 -8.07
CA GLU A 750 36.83 -3.53 -8.16
C GLU A 750 36.78 -2.35 -9.15
N ASN A 751 35.77 -2.24 -10.02
CA ASN A 751 35.63 -1.10 -10.94
C ASN A 751 34.84 0.04 -10.32
N GLU A 752 35.35 1.27 -10.36
CA GLU A 752 34.62 2.46 -9.89
C GLU A 752 33.35 2.69 -10.72
N ILE A 753 32.21 2.81 -10.03
CA ILE A 753 30.89 3.02 -10.65
C ILE A 753 30.24 4.33 -10.22
N PHE A 754 30.68 4.89 -9.09
CA PHE A 754 30.14 6.13 -8.55
C PHE A 754 31.16 6.83 -7.66
N ARG A 755 31.17 8.16 -7.75
CA ARG A 755 31.88 9.06 -6.85
C ARG A 755 30.99 10.25 -6.55
N GLY A 756 30.78 10.55 -5.27
CA GLY A 756 29.88 11.64 -4.88
C GLY A 756 29.76 11.81 -3.38
N LYS A 757 29.02 12.84 -2.97
CA LYS A 757 28.85 13.18 -1.56
C LYS A 757 27.72 12.36 -0.92
N ASN A 758 28.00 11.77 0.24
CA ASN A 758 27.00 11.08 1.04
C ASN A 758 26.02 12.07 1.69
N ILE A 759 24.76 11.64 1.85
CA ILE A 759 23.75 12.40 2.58
C ILE A 759 23.86 12.05 4.07
N VAL A 760 24.08 13.06 4.91
CA VAL A 760 24.17 12.87 6.36
C VAL A 760 22.84 12.36 6.90
N ASP A 761 22.90 11.42 7.85
CA ASP A 761 21.74 10.77 8.48
C ASP A 761 20.82 9.97 7.54
N SER A 762 21.19 9.77 6.27
CA SER A 762 20.49 8.85 5.38
C SER A 762 21.03 7.43 5.50
N ASP A 763 20.14 6.46 5.46
CA ASP A 763 20.50 5.05 5.24
C ASP A 763 20.25 4.67 3.76
N LEU A 764 20.34 5.64 2.85
CA LEU A 764 20.09 5.47 1.43
C LEU A 764 21.21 6.13 0.59
N LEU A 765 21.75 5.38 -0.34
CA LEU A 765 22.55 5.87 -1.47
C LEU A 765 21.75 5.64 -2.74
N GLU A 766 21.63 6.64 -3.61
CA GLU A 766 20.92 6.45 -4.87
C GLU A 766 21.52 7.29 -5.99
N GLU A 767 21.56 6.71 -7.18
CA GLU A 767 21.77 7.44 -8.43
C GLU A 767 20.51 7.26 -9.29
N LYS A 768 19.64 8.31 -9.30
CA LYS A 768 18.31 8.26 -9.93
C LYS A 768 18.35 7.70 -11.35
N GLY A 769 17.68 6.57 -11.54
CA GLY A 769 17.56 5.85 -12.82
C GLY A 769 18.64 4.80 -13.07
N LYS A 770 19.58 4.57 -12.14
CA LYS A 770 20.61 3.53 -12.24
C LYS A 770 20.56 2.52 -11.12
N TRP A 771 20.66 2.97 -9.87
CA TRP A 771 20.68 2.08 -8.71
C TRP A 771 20.27 2.82 -7.43
N LYS A 772 19.85 2.03 -6.45
CA LYS A 772 19.43 2.50 -5.12
C LYS A 772 19.86 1.47 -4.08
N ILE A 773 20.63 1.88 -3.10
CA ILE A 773 21.20 1.02 -2.06
C ILE A 773 20.77 1.53 -0.70
N LYS A 774 20.08 0.68 0.06
CA LYS A 774 19.52 0.98 1.37
C LYS A 774 20.21 0.14 2.44
N LEU A 775 20.67 0.77 3.51
CA LEU A 775 21.27 0.12 4.65
C LEU A 775 20.22 -0.34 5.66
N SER A 776 20.46 -1.50 6.25
CA SER A 776 19.61 -2.06 7.29
C SER A 776 19.73 -1.28 8.61
N PRO A 777 18.68 -1.25 9.46
CA PRO A 777 18.73 -0.52 10.72
C PRO A 777 19.84 -0.96 11.69
N ASN A 778 20.28 -2.22 11.60
CA ASN A 778 21.40 -2.77 12.38
C ASN A 778 22.78 -2.58 11.72
N TYR A 779 22.85 -2.01 10.51
CA TYR A 779 24.09 -1.71 9.78
C TYR A 779 24.95 -2.90 9.36
N ASP A 780 24.38 -4.10 9.38
CA ASP A 780 25.08 -5.34 9.02
C ASP A 780 24.80 -5.79 7.58
N SER A 781 23.84 -5.15 6.89
CA SER A 781 23.41 -5.55 5.54
C SER A 781 22.86 -4.38 4.72
N LEU A 782 22.87 -4.54 3.40
CA LEU A 782 22.28 -3.60 2.44
C LEU A 782 21.24 -4.32 1.58
N SER A 783 20.19 -3.63 1.13
CA SER A 783 19.49 -4.01 -0.10
C SER A 783 19.87 -3.05 -1.22
N GLY A 784 19.97 -3.57 -2.44
CA GLY A 784 20.30 -2.80 -3.63
C GLY A 784 19.33 -3.12 -4.76
N GLU A 785 18.76 -2.08 -5.36
CA GLU A 785 17.96 -2.12 -6.58
C GLU A 785 18.86 -1.61 -7.72
N PHE A 786 19.03 -2.41 -8.77
CA PHE A 786 19.91 -2.09 -9.88
C PHE A 786 19.14 -2.15 -11.20
N GLU A 787 19.11 -1.03 -11.90
CA GLU A 787 18.49 -0.86 -13.22
C GLU A 787 19.52 -0.73 -14.34
N ASP A 788 20.77 -0.39 -13.99
CA ASP A 788 21.87 -0.23 -14.94
C ASP A 788 22.33 -1.59 -15.50
N LYS A 789 22.18 -1.77 -16.81
CA LYS A 789 22.59 -2.96 -17.55
C LYS A 789 24.10 -3.19 -17.56
N GLY A 790 24.89 -2.14 -17.27
CA GLY A 790 26.34 -2.24 -17.10
C GLY A 790 26.74 -2.96 -15.81
N LEU A 791 25.89 -2.94 -14.78
CA LEU A 791 26.17 -3.58 -13.48
C LEU A 791 25.58 -4.98 -13.40
N VAL A 792 24.33 -5.12 -13.84
CA VAL A 792 23.57 -6.38 -13.82
C VAL A 792 22.95 -6.62 -15.20
N PRO A 793 22.90 -7.87 -15.70
CA PRO A 793 22.39 -8.15 -17.05
C PRO A 793 20.89 -7.84 -17.20
N GLU A 794 20.14 -7.94 -16.10
CA GLU A 794 18.71 -7.67 -16.00
C GLU A 794 18.44 -6.85 -14.72
N LYS A 795 17.40 -6.01 -14.74
CA LYS A 795 17.02 -5.23 -13.55
C LYS A 795 16.77 -6.17 -12.38
N SER A 796 17.46 -5.94 -11.27
CA SER A 796 17.55 -6.91 -10.18
C SER A 796 17.55 -6.24 -8.82
N GLN A 797 17.07 -6.97 -7.80
CA GLN A 797 17.25 -6.63 -6.40
C GLN A 797 18.25 -7.60 -5.77
N LEU A 798 19.18 -7.07 -4.98
CA LEU A 798 20.24 -7.82 -4.32
C LEU A 798 20.27 -7.48 -2.83
N SER A 799 20.44 -8.51 -2.00
CA SER A 799 20.69 -8.37 -0.57
C SER A 799 22.19 -8.59 -0.35
N PHE A 800 22.89 -7.59 0.16
CA PHE A 800 24.30 -7.67 0.50
C PHE A 800 24.48 -7.79 2.00
N ILE A 801 25.52 -8.51 2.42
CA ILE A 801 26.00 -8.52 3.81
C ILE A 801 27.46 -8.08 3.83
N ARG A 802 27.83 -7.43 4.94
CA ARG A 802 29.20 -7.02 5.19
C ARG A 802 30.12 -8.24 5.22
N GLU A 803 31.25 -8.19 4.52
CA GLU A 803 32.27 -9.24 4.60
C GLU A 803 32.99 -9.25 5.96
#